data_AF-A0A248VVW9-F1
#
_entry.id   AF-A0A248VVW9-F1
#
_cell.length_a   1.000
_cell.length_b   1.000
_cell.length_c   1.000
_cell.angle_alpha   90.00
_cell.angle_beta   90.00
_cell.angle_gamma   90.00
#
_symmetry.space_group_name_H-M   'P 1'
#
loop_
_entity.id
_entity.type
_entity.pdbx_description
1 polymer ?
#
loop_
_entity_poly.entity_id
_entity_poly.type
_entity_poly.pdbx_seq_one_letter_code
_entity_poly.pdbx_strand_id
1 'polypeptide(L)'
;MKKSRLHGGTAGFAGRLLAAFSLLIFAFSANAVDCFSLYAQSGATPGSRTCKLDVTSNTPGGMGNYACINDLALIDQWCNSTETPPDDTCPVADPVFPANGIVTFSETDFASGDASPLVFSRTYLSKPFDKAQVAMGGYWASNWQRRLDLTSVNASTPKITAYRSNGQPLIFKWVNGGWAVPGTSGLSLLKAGDGYYYLKDERLGTTETYSVSTGLFHSETTRTGMYREVEYVGQQIDSIAQWPVDRIGQAASRLTLSLTYDSNGRILSVVPPSGNATHYAYDAKGNLVSVTAPIGYVRQYLYEDARFPNAMTGIKDESGSRIATWTYDSSGRTISVTHPDTTRNVSFSYGANTTTVSNMSGNSTYSFNVGDTSRPGSIVTPGGAVSRTWDISGNLKQTITPDGNTQYTWDGANRPTKAVATVAGNRTVTTIEYSDSTSLRPHLVATPGKIRAFVYDQAGNVTGYAETETSDLTGDQGMQATGTGNQWTVGARYDSASRLLSAAITRNGSKREDWTYTYDVRGNVESVQDAVSGWSMRTLARNSENRATQIAGNSGQASIGYDERGRVKSFQYSEPASSSNGGLARVLAVDYRYGPDGSVSSRTAQVSTNGAWWKPISDAELGVWLTNWELGNDPVAPPANLTGLQSDAPAFVPDMCVECYMAWKALPTGKLFGHELGETLPAWREATELMVSDQAQVPHPVLVPDLTSSAKRSTLYSSLFKGGSGDGGMVKCGSSGNNEWRETYCHARYEVDMKRCDNFAYVMGGERGKALCKQNAWNDYQECRGH
;
A
#
# COMPACT_ATOMS: atom_id res chain seq x y z
N MET A 1 -29.26 -78.58 47.97
CA MET A 1 -30.07 -78.49 49.20
C MET A 1 -29.50 -77.38 50.10
N LYS A 2 -30.36 -76.47 50.59
CA LYS A 2 -30.25 -75.50 51.73
C LYS A 2 -28.90 -74.77 51.96
N LYS A 3 -28.85 -73.43 51.76
CA LYS A 3 -28.96 -72.32 52.77
C LYS A 3 -27.90 -72.43 53.91
N SER A 4 -27.09 -71.43 54.29
CA SER A 4 -27.28 -69.96 54.34
C SER A 4 -25.95 -69.19 54.50
N ARG A 5 -25.98 -67.90 54.10
CA ARG A 5 -24.96 -66.82 54.24
C ARG A 5 -24.80 -66.29 55.68
N LEU A 6 -23.61 -65.77 56.02
CA LEU A 6 -23.36 -64.38 56.54
C LEU A 6 -21.91 -64.16 57.04
N HIS A 7 -21.42 -62.91 56.87
CA HIS A 7 -20.12 -62.30 57.22
C HIS A 7 -18.95 -62.66 56.29
N GLY A 8 -18.10 -61.76 55.80
CA GLY A 8 -17.87 -60.32 56.01
C GLY A 8 -16.54 -60.01 55.29
N GLY A 9 -16.36 -58.80 54.76
CA GLY A 9 -15.16 -58.50 53.96
C GLY A 9 -15.11 -57.10 53.38
N THR A 10 -15.21 -56.10 54.26
CA THR A 10 -14.94 -54.69 54.04
C THR A 10 -13.46 -54.46 53.69
N ALA A 11 -13.10 -54.41 52.40
CA ALA A 11 -11.77 -53.97 51.95
C ALA A 11 -11.75 -53.60 50.45
N GLY A 12 -12.60 -52.67 50.00
CA GLY A 12 -12.59 -52.25 48.58
C GLY A 12 -13.21 -50.88 48.25
N PHE A 13 -13.92 -50.25 49.19
CA PHE A 13 -14.66 -49.01 48.90
C PHE A 13 -13.99 -47.74 49.46
N ALA A 14 -13.22 -47.83 50.55
CA ALA A 14 -12.59 -46.65 51.18
C ALA A 14 -11.36 -46.12 50.41
N GLY A 15 -10.58 -47.00 49.76
CA GLY A 15 -9.43 -46.59 48.94
C GLY A 15 -9.81 -45.96 47.59
N ARG A 16 -11.03 -46.22 47.10
CA ARG A 16 -11.55 -45.63 45.86
C ARG A 16 -12.28 -44.30 46.08
N LEU A 17 -12.76 -44.04 47.29
CA LEU A 17 -13.37 -42.75 47.65
C LEU A 17 -12.33 -41.66 47.98
N LEU A 18 -11.17 -42.01 48.55
CA LEU A 18 -10.11 -41.01 48.81
C LEU A 18 -9.34 -40.61 47.54
N ALA A 19 -9.14 -41.51 46.57
CA ALA A 19 -8.54 -41.15 45.28
C ALA A 19 -9.49 -40.31 44.41
N ALA A 20 -10.81 -40.48 44.56
CA ALA A 20 -11.81 -39.65 43.89
C ALA A 20 -11.98 -38.27 44.55
N PHE A 21 -11.74 -38.13 45.85
CA PHE A 21 -11.83 -36.83 46.55
C PHE A 21 -10.56 -35.98 46.45
N SER A 22 -9.38 -36.59 46.26
CA SER A 22 -8.11 -35.86 46.05
C SER A 22 -7.85 -35.46 44.58
N LEU A 23 -8.60 -36.01 43.61
CA LEU A 23 -8.59 -35.59 42.20
C LEU A 23 -9.66 -34.55 41.86
N LEU A 24 -10.45 -34.09 42.85
CA LEU A 24 -11.48 -33.06 42.70
C LEU A 24 -11.05 -31.68 43.24
N ILE A 25 -9.77 -31.48 43.59
CA ILE A 25 -9.25 -30.22 44.15
C ILE A 25 -8.13 -29.59 43.28
N PHE A 26 -7.80 -30.17 42.11
CA PHE A 26 -6.86 -29.54 41.17
C PHE A 26 -7.43 -29.45 39.76
N ALA A 27 -8.30 -28.45 39.53
CA ALA A 27 -8.35 -27.64 38.32
C ALA A 27 -9.55 -26.66 38.37
N PHE A 28 -9.36 -25.49 37.77
CA PHE A 28 -10.35 -24.45 37.46
C PHE A 28 -10.73 -23.47 38.58
N SER A 29 -9.79 -22.56 38.88
CA SER A 29 -10.16 -21.19 39.21
C SER A 29 -10.08 -20.33 37.93
N ALA A 30 -11.09 -20.43 37.06
CA ALA A 30 -11.38 -19.35 36.12
C ALA A 30 -12.11 -18.27 36.92
N ASN A 31 -11.44 -17.15 37.19
CA ASN A 31 -12.09 -15.97 37.75
C ASN A 31 -13.02 -15.39 36.67
N ALA A 32 -14.09 -14.69 37.09
CA ALA A 32 -15.16 -14.11 36.25
C ALA A 32 -14.71 -13.21 35.07
N VAL A 33 -13.40 -12.98 34.89
CA VAL A 33 -12.79 -12.18 33.82
C VAL A 33 -12.70 -12.94 32.47
N ASP A 34 -12.78 -14.27 32.44
CA ASP A 34 -12.56 -15.08 31.22
C ASP A 34 -13.84 -15.40 30.41
N CYS A 35 -15.01 -14.99 30.90
CA CYS A 35 -16.31 -15.28 30.26
C CYS A 35 -16.62 -14.34 29.07
N PHE A 36 -15.87 -13.25 28.91
CA PHE A 36 -16.13 -12.25 27.88
C PHE A 36 -15.94 -12.78 26.45
N SER A 37 -15.02 -13.74 26.29
CA SER A 37 -14.79 -14.46 25.03
C SER A 37 -16.01 -15.27 24.59
N LEU A 38 -16.78 -15.82 25.54
CA LEU A 38 -18.01 -16.58 25.29
C LEU A 38 -19.18 -15.65 24.91
N TYR A 39 -19.29 -14.47 25.52
CA TYR A 39 -20.34 -13.50 25.17
C TYR A 39 -20.15 -12.96 23.74
N ALA A 40 -18.91 -12.72 23.31
CA ALA A 40 -18.61 -12.32 21.94
C ALA A 40 -18.94 -13.41 20.89
N GLN A 41 -19.01 -14.68 21.31
CA GLN A 41 -19.37 -15.83 20.47
C GLN A 41 -20.89 -16.08 20.40
N SER A 42 -21.71 -15.42 21.22
CA SER A 42 -23.18 -15.56 21.23
C SER A 42 -23.87 -15.04 19.96
N GLY A 43 -23.14 -14.38 19.07
CA GLY A 43 -23.68 -13.76 17.85
C GLY A 43 -24.51 -12.49 18.12
N ALA A 44 -24.58 -12.02 19.36
CA ALA A 44 -25.30 -10.79 19.70
C ALA A 44 -24.63 -9.54 19.09
N THR A 45 -25.45 -8.54 18.74
CA THR A 45 -24.97 -7.30 18.11
C THR A 45 -25.05 -6.14 19.11
N PRO A 46 -23.92 -5.54 19.53
CA PRO A 46 -23.90 -4.33 20.33
C PRO A 46 -24.79 -3.21 19.77
N GLY A 47 -25.51 -2.51 20.64
CA GLY A 47 -26.46 -1.44 20.28
C GLY A 47 -27.84 -1.92 19.80
N SER A 48 -28.03 -3.23 19.57
CA SER A 48 -29.35 -3.77 19.23
C SER A 48 -30.26 -3.92 20.46
N ARG A 49 -31.57 -3.71 20.27
CA ARG A 49 -32.57 -3.89 21.35
C ARG A 49 -32.62 -5.33 21.89
N THR A 50 -32.18 -6.30 21.11
CA THR A 50 -32.14 -7.72 21.47
C THR A 50 -30.78 -8.17 21.98
N CYS A 51 -29.73 -7.34 21.90
CA CYS A 51 -28.36 -7.69 22.29
C CYS A 51 -28.28 -8.43 23.62
N LYS A 52 -28.90 -7.87 24.68
CA LYS A 52 -28.87 -8.48 26.01
C LYS A 52 -29.57 -9.83 26.04
N LEU A 53 -30.71 -9.95 25.33
CA LEU A 53 -31.46 -11.20 25.18
C LEU A 53 -30.66 -12.23 24.39
N ASP A 54 -29.94 -11.81 23.34
CA ASP A 54 -29.16 -12.68 22.46
C ASP A 54 -27.91 -13.21 23.18
N VAL A 55 -27.20 -12.37 23.94
CA VAL A 55 -26.07 -12.82 24.79
C VAL A 55 -26.56 -13.81 25.85
N THR A 56 -27.68 -13.50 26.50
CA THR A 56 -28.20 -14.34 27.59
C THR A 56 -28.82 -15.65 27.10
N SER A 57 -29.27 -15.73 25.83
CA SER A 57 -29.94 -16.91 25.27
C SER A 57 -29.08 -17.79 24.37
N ASN A 58 -28.10 -17.22 23.65
CA ASN A 58 -27.30 -17.95 22.65
C ASN A 58 -25.91 -18.35 23.13
N THR A 59 -25.55 -18.09 24.39
CA THR A 59 -24.31 -18.65 24.97
C THR A 59 -24.54 -20.16 25.19
N PRO A 60 -23.79 -21.08 24.53
CA PRO A 60 -24.11 -22.51 24.55
C PRO A 60 -24.16 -23.11 25.96
N GLY A 61 -25.08 -24.07 26.14
CA GLY A 61 -25.41 -24.70 27.42
C GLY A 61 -24.21 -25.37 28.10
N GLY A 62 -23.64 -24.68 29.08
CA GLY A 62 -22.54 -25.20 29.90
C GLY A 62 -21.98 -24.21 30.92
N MET A 63 -22.68 -23.12 31.23
CA MET A 63 -22.20 -22.07 32.14
C MET A 63 -21.79 -22.57 33.54
N GLY A 64 -22.43 -23.64 34.02
CA GLY A 64 -22.06 -24.29 35.28
C GLY A 64 -20.72 -25.02 35.27
N ASN A 65 -20.26 -25.49 34.10
CA ASN A 65 -18.96 -26.19 33.96
C ASN A 65 -17.77 -25.22 33.89
N TYR A 66 -18.00 -23.94 33.59
CA TYR A 66 -16.96 -22.90 33.47
C TYR A 66 -17.02 -21.82 34.56
N ALA A 67 -17.91 -21.98 35.56
CA ALA A 67 -18.19 -20.99 36.60
C ALA A 67 -18.53 -19.56 36.07
N CYS A 68 -19.04 -19.46 34.84
CA CYS A 68 -19.44 -18.20 34.24
C CYS A 68 -20.87 -17.84 34.65
N ILE A 69 -21.05 -16.70 35.31
CA ILE A 69 -22.34 -16.09 35.60
C ILE A 69 -22.53 -14.95 34.59
N ASN A 70 -23.75 -14.80 34.04
CA ASN A 70 -24.11 -13.66 33.19
C ASN A 70 -23.90 -12.37 33.99
N ASP A 71 -22.75 -11.73 33.78
CA ASP A 71 -22.46 -10.42 34.37
C ASP A 71 -23.28 -9.38 33.62
N LEU A 72 -24.47 -9.12 34.16
CA LEU A 72 -25.43 -8.22 33.53
C LEU A 72 -24.88 -6.80 33.36
N ALA A 73 -23.94 -6.36 34.20
CA ALA A 73 -23.35 -5.02 34.08
C ALA A 73 -22.35 -4.94 32.90
N LEU A 74 -21.51 -5.97 32.72
CA LEU A 74 -20.59 -6.07 31.57
C LEU A 74 -21.34 -6.33 30.25
N ILE A 75 -22.40 -7.15 30.29
CA ILE A 75 -23.29 -7.37 29.15
C ILE A 75 -24.01 -6.07 28.80
N ASP A 76 -24.52 -5.32 29.79
CA ASP A 76 -25.15 -4.03 29.56
C ASP A 76 -24.13 -3.02 29.00
N GLN A 77 -22.89 -2.98 29.49
CA GLN A 77 -21.83 -2.12 28.96
C GLN A 77 -21.48 -2.46 27.50
N TRP A 78 -21.37 -3.75 27.17
CA TRP A 78 -21.11 -4.21 25.81
C TRP A 78 -22.30 -3.99 24.88
N CYS A 79 -23.53 -4.27 25.33
CA CYS A 79 -24.75 -4.04 24.57
C CYS A 79 -25.10 -2.57 24.41
N ASN A 80 -24.69 -1.71 25.33
CA ASN A 80 -24.79 -0.26 25.20
C ASN A 80 -23.65 0.34 24.38
N SER A 81 -22.62 -0.43 24.01
CA SER A 81 -21.66 0.03 23.02
C SER A 81 -22.36 0.09 21.67
N THR A 82 -22.40 1.28 21.08
CA THR A 82 -22.77 1.43 19.67
C THR A 82 -21.69 0.75 18.83
N GLU A 83 -22.06 0.18 17.67
CA GLU A 83 -21.07 -0.21 16.66
C GLU A 83 -20.05 0.93 16.54
N THR A 84 -18.77 0.63 16.79
CA THR A 84 -17.73 1.64 16.63
C THR A 84 -17.71 1.99 15.14
N PRO A 85 -18.05 3.22 14.76
CA PRO A 85 -18.08 3.58 13.35
C PRO A 85 -16.69 3.35 12.76
N PRO A 86 -16.60 2.94 11.47
CA PRO A 86 -15.31 2.77 10.80
C PRO A 86 -14.48 4.04 10.97
N ASP A 87 -13.19 3.85 11.22
CA ASP A 87 -12.26 4.96 11.37
C ASP A 87 -11.86 5.43 9.97
N ASP A 88 -12.21 6.68 9.66
CA ASP A 88 -11.87 7.38 8.42
C ASP A 88 -10.68 8.31 8.67
N THR A 89 -9.80 7.90 9.59
CA THR A 89 -8.49 8.47 9.80
C THR A 89 -7.43 7.54 9.23
N CYS A 90 -6.21 8.00 9.34
CA CYS A 90 -5.07 7.38 8.72
C CYS A 90 -4.19 6.95 9.87
N PRO A 91 -3.65 5.74 9.81
CA PRO A 91 -2.97 5.22 10.95
C PRO A 91 -1.66 6.01 11.17
N VAL A 92 -1.40 6.35 12.42
CA VAL A 92 -0.21 7.12 12.85
C VAL A 92 0.71 6.22 13.67
N ALA A 93 2.01 6.48 13.66
CA ALA A 93 2.97 5.86 14.58
C ALA A 93 2.96 4.33 14.64
N ASP A 94 3.43 3.68 13.56
CA ASP A 94 3.58 2.23 13.44
C ASP A 94 2.29 1.43 13.70
N PRO A 95 1.48 1.29 12.66
CA PRO A 95 0.41 2.21 12.34
C PRO A 95 -0.80 1.97 13.26
N VAL A 96 -1.30 3.02 13.92
CA VAL A 96 -2.46 2.97 14.83
C VAL A 96 -3.51 3.96 14.35
N PHE A 97 -4.73 3.49 14.15
CA PHE A 97 -5.89 4.34 13.86
C PHE A 97 -6.23 5.22 15.07
N PRO A 98 -6.08 6.56 15.00
CA PRO A 98 -6.24 7.42 16.16
C PRO A 98 -7.67 7.47 16.71
N ALA A 99 -8.74 7.24 15.94
CA ALA A 99 -10.10 7.37 16.51
C ALA A 99 -10.50 6.14 17.34
N ASN A 100 -10.03 4.96 16.98
CA ASN A 100 -10.41 3.71 17.65
C ASN A 100 -9.23 2.94 18.30
N GLY A 101 -8.00 3.39 18.13
CA GLY A 101 -6.79 2.80 18.71
C GLY A 101 -6.38 1.45 18.14
N ILE A 102 -6.89 1.09 16.95
CA ILE A 102 -6.59 -0.16 16.29
C ILE A 102 -5.21 -0.07 15.61
N VAL A 103 -4.27 -0.90 16.05
CA VAL A 103 -3.04 -1.21 15.30
C VAL A 103 -3.40 -1.88 13.97
N THR A 104 -2.82 -1.39 12.88
CA THR A 104 -2.91 -1.93 11.53
C THR A 104 -1.56 -1.92 10.85
N PHE A 105 -1.17 -3.00 10.18
CA PHE A 105 -0.05 -2.98 9.24
C PHE A 105 -0.21 -4.09 8.23
N SER A 106 0.39 -3.93 7.05
CA SER A 106 0.33 -4.94 5.99
C SER A 106 1.72 -5.44 5.64
N GLU A 107 1.81 -6.74 5.36
CA GLU A 107 3.01 -7.39 4.88
C GLU A 107 2.68 -8.15 3.59
N THR A 108 3.55 -8.00 2.58
CA THR A 108 3.45 -8.72 1.32
C THR A 108 4.28 -9.99 1.41
N ASP A 109 3.62 -11.14 1.30
CA ASP A 109 4.27 -12.44 1.38
C ASP A 109 4.61 -13.01 -0.01
N PHE A 110 3.94 -12.52 -1.08
CA PHE A 110 4.25 -12.82 -2.47
C PHE A 110 3.85 -11.68 -3.40
N ALA A 111 4.69 -11.42 -4.41
CA ALA A 111 4.35 -10.58 -5.57
C ALA A 111 4.99 -11.17 -6.84
N SER A 112 4.22 -11.31 -7.91
CA SER A 112 4.74 -11.71 -9.22
C SER A 112 5.49 -10.58 -9.92
N GLY A 113 6.22 -10.90 -10.99
CA GLY A 113 6.93 -9.92 -11.82
C GLY A 113 6.09 -9.28 -12.92
N ASP A 114 4.77 -9.42 -12.86
CA ASP A 114 3.89 -8.80 -13.83
C ASP A 114 3.85 -7.28 -13.63
N ALA A 115 3.58 -6.53 -14.70
CA ALA A 115 3.39 -5.08 -14.58
C ALA A 115 2.14 -4.70 -13.75
N SER A 116 1.20 -5.65 -13.56
CA SER A 116 0.15 -5.61 -12.54
C SER A 116 0.25 -6.90 -11.73
N PRO A 117 1.06 -6.88 -10.65
CA PRO A 117 1.48 -8.09 -9.98
C PRO A 117 0.31 -8.78 -9.28
N LEU A 118 0.30 -10.11 -9.36
CA LEU A 118 -0.49 -10.94 -8.46
C LEU A 118 0.18 -10.85 -7.08
N VAL A 119 -0.52 -10.26 -6.11
CA VAL A 119 0.01 -10.01 -4.77
C VAL A 119 -0.77 -10.82 -3.74
N PHE A 120 -0.06 -11.55 -2.88
CA PHE A 120 -0.61 -12.07 -1.63
C PHE A 120 -0.04 -11.25 -0.48
N SER A 121 -0.94 -10.61 0.26
CA SER A 121 -0.60 -9.78 1.42
C SER A 121 -1.56 -10.05 2.55
N ARG A 122 -1.06 -9.82 3.77
CA ARG A 122 -1.83 -9.92 5.00
C ARG A 122 -1.78 -8.61 5.77
N THR A 123 -2.91 -8.25 6.36
CA THR A 123 -3.07 -7.04 7.16
C THR A 123 -3.43 -7.45 8.58
N TYR A 124 -2.62 -7.06 9.55
CA TYR A 124 -2.97 -7.21 10.96
C TYR A 124 -3.96 -6.13 11.37
N LEU A 125 -4.93 -6.48 12.21
CA LEU A 125 -5.86 -5.56 12.87
C LEU A 125 -5.97 -5.99 14.34
N SER A 126 -5.47 -5.17 15.26
CA SER A 126 -5.58 -5.43 16.71
C SER A 126 -7.02 -5.51 17.25
N LYS A 127 -8.00 -5.15 16.42
CA LYS A 127 -9.40 -5.47 16.63
C LYS A 127 -10.01 -5.68 15.24
N PRO A 128 -10.51 -6.88 14.90
CA PRO A 128 -11.05 -7.13 13.57
C PRO A 128 -12.35 -6.35 13.35
N PHE A 129 -12.53 -5.83 12.14
CA PHE A 129 -13.82 -5.32 11.68
C PHE A 129 -14.73 -6.46 11.24
N ASP A 130 -14.15 -7.49 10.62
CA ASP A 130 -14.82 -8.72 10.22
C ASP A 130 -14.49 -9.86 11.19
N LYS A 131 -15.47 -10.30 11.99
CA LYS A 131 -15.29 -11.43 12.90
C LYS A 131 -15.44 -12.81 12.23
N ALA A 132 -15.98 -12.87 11.01
CA ALA A 132 -16.14 -14.12 10.26
C ALA A 132 -14.82 -14.56 9.60
N GLN A 133 -13.86 -13.65 9.46
CA GLN A 133 -12.56 -13.94 8.87
C GLN A 133 -11.64 -14.66 9.86
N VAL A 134 -11.42 -15.96 9.64
CA VAL A 134 -10.62 -16.81 10.53
C VAL A 134 -9.40 -17.45 9.87
N ALA A 135 -9.27 -17.37 8.53
CA ALA A 135 -8.26 -18.18 7.84
C ALA A 135 -6.81 -17.74 8.07
N MET A 136 -6.54 -16.54 8.59
CA MET A 136 -5.18 -16.16 9.04
C MET A 136 -5.11 -15.92 10.55
N GLY A 137 -6.05 -16.49 11.30
CA GLY A 137 -6.33 -16.08 12.68
C GLY A 137 -7.26 -14.86 12.70
N GLY A 138 -8.05 -14.71 13.77
CA GLY A 138 -9.15 -13.74 13.79
C GLY A 138 -8.76 -12.26 13.75
N TYR A 139 -7.46 -11.94 13.76
CA TYR A 139 -6.90 -10.58 13.82
C TYR A 139 -6.02 -10.27 12.60
N TRP A 140 -5.98 -11.17 11.62
CA TRP A 140 -5.25 -10.98 10.37
C TRP A 140 -6.21 -11.17 9.18
N ALA A 141 -6.15 -10.24 8.24
CA ALA A 141 -6.91 -10.29 7.02
C ALA A 141 -6.01 -10.54 5.81
N SER A 142 -6.33 -11.53 4.97
CA SER A 142 -5.71 -11.66 3.64
C SER A 142 -6.45 -10.80 2.62
N ASN A 143 -5.72 -10.21 1.67
CA ASN A 143 -6.30 -9.43 0.57
C ASN A 143 -7.22 -10.23 -0.36
N TRP A 144 -7.15 -11.56 -0.32
CA TRP A 144 -7.99 -12.45 -1.12
C TRP A 144 -9.28 -12.88 -0.42
N GLN A 145 -9.43 -12.56 0.86
CA GLN A 145 -10.62 -12.90 1.65
C GLN A 145 -11.64 -11.77 1.72
N ARG A 146 -11.70 -10.96 0.65
CA ARG A 146 -12.73 -9.93 0.49
C ARG A 146 -14.11 -10.58 0.46
N ARG A 147 -15.11 -9.88 0.98
CA ARG A 147 -16.51 -10.35 0.94
C ARG A 147 -17.51 -9.22 1.07
N LEU A 148 -18.76 -9.50 0.69
CA LEU A 148 -19.94 -8.72 1.03
C LEU A 148 -20.67 -9.34 2.22
N ASP A 149 -21.04 -8.51 3.17
CA ASP A 149 -22.04 -8.82 4.18
C ASP A 149 -23.43 -8.47 3.63
N LEU A 150 -24.22 -9.50 3.37
CA LEU A 150 -25.55 -9.39 2.80
C LEU A 150 -26.66 -9.48 3.86
N THR A 151 -26.32 -9.61 5.16
CA THR A 151 -27.30 -9.84 6.25
C THR A 151 -28.36 -8.74 6.35
N SER A 152 -27.98 -7.50 6.04
CA SER A 152 -28.83 -6.31 6.21
C SER A 152 -29.42 -5.78 4.90
N VAL A 153 -29.37 -6.57 3.82
CA VAL A 153 -29.84 -6.14 2.49
C VAL A 153 -31.35 -5.89 2.43
N ASN A 154 -32.13 -6.63 3.24
CA ASN A 154 -33.59 -6.54 3.31
C ASN A 154 -34.08 -5.87 4.61
N ALA A 155 -33.19 -5.20 5.34
CA ALA A 155 -33.56 -4.48 6.57
C ALA A 155 -34.42 -3.24 6.26
N SER A 156 -35.08 -2.67 7.27
CA SER A 156 -35.85 -1.42 7.13
C SER A 156 -34.99 -0.24 6.65
N THR A 157 -33.71 -0.26 7.00
CA THR A 157 -32.67 0.62 6.46
C THR A 157 -31.64 -0.29 5.76
N PRO A 158 -31.80 -0.57 4.46
CA PRO A 158 -30.94 -1.51 3.75
C PRO A 158 -29.47 -1.08 3.77
N LYS A 159 -28.57 -2.00 4.14
CA LYS A 159 -27.11 -1.82 4.06
C LYS A 159 -26.41 -3.08 3.52
N ILE A 160 -25.35 -2.88 2.75
CA ILE A 160 -24.38 -3.93 2.38
C ILE A 160 -23.00 -3.46 2.83
N THR A 161 -22.26 -4.31 3.54
CA THR A 161 -20.89 -3.99 3.97
C THR A 161 -19.89 -4.79 3.15
N ALA A 162 -19.06 -4.13 2.36
CA ALA A 162 -17.95 -4.77 1.66
C ALA A 162 -16.68 -4.72 2.51
N TYR A 163 -16.16 -5.87 2.92
CA TYR A 163 -14.85 -5.96 3.57
C TYR A 163 -13.77 -5.99 2.49
N ARG A 164 -12.96 -4.92 2.46
CA ARG A 164 -11.94 -4.68 1.44
C ARG A 164 -10.67 -5.51 1.70
N SER A 165 -9.66 -5.36 0.83
CA SER A 165 -8.41 -6.13 0.87
C SER A 165 -7.60 -6.02 2.17
N ASN A 166 -7.80 -4.97 2.96
CA ASN A 166 -7.16 -4.76 4.26
C ASN A 166 -8.10 -5.09 5.44
N GLY A 167 -9.27 -5.69 5.18
CA GLY A 167 -10.30 -5.99 6.17
C GLY A 167 -11.16 -4.79 6.60
N GLN A 168 -10.89 -3.57 6.12
CA GLN A 168 -11.74 -2.43 6.46
C GLN A 168 -13.12 -2.51 5.79
N PRO A 169 -14.19 -2.13 6.50
CA PRO A 169 -15.54 -2.16 5.98
C PRO A 169 -15.84 -0.92 5.12
N LEU A 170 -16.47 -1.13 3.98
CA LEU A 170 -17.05 -0.11 3.11
C LEU A 170 -18.57 -0.31 3.09
N ILE A 171 -19.32 0.66 3.60
CA ILE A 171 -20.77 0.52 3.84
C ILE A 171 -21.58 1.19 2.72
N PHE A 172 -22.27 0.37 1.93
CA PHE A 172 -23.26 0.81 0.94
C PHE A 172 -24.62 0.99 1.60
N LYS A 173 -25.27 2.11 1.30
CA LYS A 173 -26.65 2.43 1.69
C LYS A 173 -27.52 2.51 0.43
N TRP A 174 -28.80 2.16 0.58
CA TRP A 174 -29.77 2.31 -0.50
C TRP A 174 -30.22 3.77 -0.63
N VAL A 175 -29.89 4.42 -1.74
CA VAL A 175 -30.20 5.83 -2.02
C VAL A 175 -30.70 5.94 -3.46
N ASN A 176 -31.86 6.59 -3.65
CA ASN A 176 -32.42 6.90 -4.98
C ASN A 176 -32.48 5.70 -5.96
N GLY A 177 -32.75 4.49 -5.44
CA GLY A 177 -32.88 3.28 -6.26
C GLY A 177 -31.57 2.55 -6.57
N GLY A 178 -30.47 2.90 -5.91
CA GLY A 178 -29.18 2.20 -6.04
C GLY A 178 -28.37 2.15 -4.75
N TRP A 179 -27.33 1.32 -4.76
CA TRP A 179 -26.35 1.24 -3.67
C TRP A 179 -25.29 2.33 -3.82
N ALA A 180 -25.15 3.18 -2.80
CA ALA A 180 -24.17 4.26 -2.79
C ALA A 180 -23.44 4.34 -1.44
N VAL A 181 -22.21 4.85 -1.47
CA VAL A 181 -21.42 5.15 -0.26
C VAL A 181 -21.49 6.67 -0.03
N PRO A 182 -22.03 7.15 1.10
CA PRO A 182 -22.10 8.59 1.37
C PRO A 182 -20.73 9.28 1.27
N GLY A 183 -20.69 10.47 0.67
CA GLY A 183 -19.47 11.25 0.46
C GLY A 183 -18.47 10.64 -0.51
N THR A 184 -18.86 9.57 -1.23
CA THR A 184 -17.97 8.85 -2.14
C THR A 184 -18.58 8.74 -3.53
N SER A 185 -17.82 9.16 -4.53
CA SER A 185 -18.10 8.97 -5.96
C SER A 185 -17.18 7.93 -6.59
N GLY A 186 -17.56 7.41 -7.75
CA GLY A 186 -16.77 6.40 -8.49
C GLY A 186 -16.88 4.97 -7.96
N LEU A 187 -17.69 4.73 -6.93
CA LEU A 187 -18.07 3.39 -6.49
C LEU A 187 -19.48 3.06 -6.98
N SER A 188 -19.65 1.90 -7.59
CA SER A 188 -20.98 1.37 -7.91
C SER A 188 -21.08 -0.10 -7.56
N LEU A 189 -22.22 -0.49 -7.00
CA LEU A 189 -22.52 -1.87 -6.65
C LEU A 189 -23.81 -2.28 -7.37
N LEU A 190 -23.67 -3.13 -8.39
CA LEU A 190 -24.77 -3.61 -9.22
C LEU A 190 -25.02 -5.09 -8.96
N LYS A 191 -26.28 -5.46 -8.69
CA LYS A 191 -26.69 -6.86 -8.70
C LYS A 191 -27.06 -7.27 -10.12
N ALA A 192 -26.32 -8.20 -10.71
CA ALA A 192 -26.61 -8.73 -12.04
C ALA A 192 -27.48 -10.00 -11.97
N GLY A 193 -28.07 -10.37 -13.12
CA GLY A 193 -28.93 -11.56 -13.26
C GLY A 193 -28.18 -12.89 -13.36
N ASP A 194 -26.85 -12.85 -13.36
CA ASP A 194 -25.93 -13.99 -13.46
C ASP A 194 -25.57 -14.60 -12.08
N GLY A 195 -26.12 -14.07 -11.00
CA GLY A 195 -25.83 -14.54 -9.64
C GLY A 195 -24.66 -13.81 -8.96
N TYR A 196 -24.19 -12.68 -9.52
CA TYR A 196 -23.13 -11.89 -8.92
C TYR A 196 -23.51 -10.43 -8.65
N TYR A 197 -22.90 -9.87 -7.60
CA TYR A 197 -22.74 -8.44 -7.40
C TYR A 197 -21.44 -7.98 -8.08
N TYR A 198 -21.51 -6.88 -8.81
CA TYR A 198 -20.38 -6.21 -9.43
C TYR A 198 -20.08 -4.93 -8.66
N LEU A 199 -18.93 -4.90 -7.99
CA LEU A 199 -18.40 -3.72 -7.34
C LEU A 199 -17.34 -3.09 -8.24
N LYS A 200 -17.71 -2.00 -8.91
CA LYS A 200 -16.79 -1.22 -9.73
C LYS A 200 -16.24 -0.06 -8.90
N ASP A 201 -14.91 0.01 -8.85
CA ASP A 201 -14.15 1.11 -8.27
C ASP A 201 -13.39 1.84 -9.38
N GLU A 202 -13.90 3.01 -9.76
CA GLU A 202 -13.29 3.84 -10.79
C GLU A 202 -11.97 4.46 -10.35
N ARG A 203 -11.71 4.58 -9.03
CA ARG A 203 -10.46 5.11 -8.48
C ARG A 203 -9.35 4.08 -8.45
N LEU A 204 -9.68 2.82 -8.24
CA LEU A 204 -8.71 1.73 -8.35
C LEU A 204 -8.65 1.16 -9.77
N GLY A 205 -9.62 1.51 -10.63
CA GLY A 205 -9.74 0.92 -11.96
C GLY A 205 -9.98 -0.58 -11.87
N THR A 206 -10.78 -1.03 -10.90
CA THR A 206 -11.05 -2.45 -10.67
C THR A 206 -12.54 -2.73 -10.69
N THR A 207 -12.93 -3.86 -11.27
CA THR A 207 -14.28 -4.42 -11.14
C THR A 207 -14.16 -5.76 -10.44
N GLU A 208 -14.77 -5.87 -9.27
CA GLU A 208 -14.80 -7.08 -8.46
C GLU A 208 -16.17 -7.75 -8.54
N THR A 209 -16.20 -9.08 -8.47
CA THR A 209 -17.43 -9.87 -8.47
C THR A 209 -17.57 -10.63 -7.15
N TYR A 210 -18.80 -10.67 -6.65
CA TYR A 210 -19.15 -11.33 -5.39
C TYR A 210 -20.41 -12.17 -5.56
N SER A 211 -20.42 -13.39 -5.03
CA SER A 211 -21.58 -14.28 -5.09
C SER A 211 -22.80 -13.65 -4.39
N VAL A 212 -23.97 -13.63 -5.04
CA VAL A 212 -25.21 -13.13 -4.41
C VAL A 212 -25.75 -14.03 -3.29
N SER A 213 -25.35 -15.31 -3.25
CA SER A 213 -25.81 -16.27 -2.27
C SER A 213 -24.92 -16.34 -1.03
N THR A 214 -23.61 -16.17 -1.20
CA THR A 214 -22.63 -16.32 -0.11
C THR A 214 -21.94 -15.00 0.27
N GLY A 215 -21.94 -14.00 -0.62
CA GLY A 215 -21.16 -12.77 -0.47
C GLY A 215 -19.66 -12.95 -0.68
N LEU A 216 -19.16 -14.15 -0.98
CA LEU A 216 -17.73 -14.40 -1.19
C LEU A 216 -17.23 -13.74 -2.47
N PHE A 217 -16.01 -13.18 -2.42
CA PHE A 217 -15.28 -12.69 -3.59
C PHE A 217 -15.05 -13.82 -4.58
N HIS A 218 -15.23 -13.56 -5.86
CA HIS A 218 -15.07 -14.54 -6.94
C HIS A 218 -13.99 -14.13 -7.93
N SER A 219 -14.05 -12.90 -8.45
CA SER A 219 -13.06 -12.43 -9.42
C SER A 219 -12.81 -10.92 -9.33
N GLU A 220 -11.67 -10.48 -9.85
CA GLU A 220 -11.30 -9.09 -10.06
C GLU A 220 -10.82 -8.91 -11.49
N THR A 221 -11.28 -7.86 -12.16
CA THR A 221 -10.72 -7.40 -13.43
C THR A 221 -10.13 -6.01 -13.24
N THR A 222 -8.87 -5.83 -13.63
CA THR A 222 -8.24 -4.51 -13.66
C THR A 222 -8.53 -3.81 -14.98
N ARG A 223 -8.53 -2.47 -14.97
CA ARG A 223 -8.72 -1.62 -16.15
C ARG A 223 -7.68 -1.88 -17.24
N THR A 224 -6.54 -2.44 -16.86
CA THR A 224 -5.40 -2.75 -17.71
C THR A 224 -5.45 -4.17 -18.29
N GLY A 225 -6.57 -4.86 -18.13
CA GLY A 225 -6.82 -6.14 -18.78
C GLY A 225 -6.23 -7.34 -18.06
N MET A 226 -6.03 -7.28 -16.73
CA MET A 226 -5.75 -8.47 -15.93
C MET A 226 -7.02 -9.00 -15.29
N TYR A 227 -7.24 -10.31 -15.40
CA TYR A 227 -8.30 -11.05 -14.76
C TYR A 227 -7.72 -11.94 -13.66
N ARG A 228 -8.28 -11.86 -12.46
CA ARG A 228 -7.90 -12.64 -11.29
C ARG A 228 -9.12 -13.35 -10.74
N GLU A 229 -8.98 -14.63 -10.42
CA GLU A 229 -10.08 -15.47 -9.95
C GLU A 229 -9.63 -16.30 -8.75
N VAL A 230 -10.57 -16.55 -7.85
CA VAL A 230 -10.41 -17.50 -6.74
C VAL A 230 -11.22 -18.76 -6.99
N GLU A 231 -10.59 -19.91 -6.83
CA GLU A 231 -11.25 -21.22 -6.83
C GLU A 231 -11.46 -21.66 -5.38
N TYR A 232 -12.67 -22.12 -5.03
CA TYR A 232 -13.01 -22.55 -3.68
C TYR A 232 -13.19 -24.07 -3.58
N VAL A 233 -12.73 -24.64 -2.46
CA VAL A 233 -13.16 -25.95 -1.97
C VAL A 233 -13.98 -25.71 -0.70
N GLY A 234 -15.31 -25.83 -0.81
CA GLY A 234 -16.22 -25.40 0.25
C GLY A 234 -16.18 -23.87 0.43
N GLN A 235 -15.68 -23.39 1.57
CA GLN A 235 -15.49 -21.95 1.85
C GLN A 235 -14.00 -21.54 1.87
N GLN A 236 -13.08 -22.48 1.60
CA GLN A 236 -11.65 -22.23 1.58
C GLN A 236 -11.19 -21.93 0.15
N ILE A 237 -10.32 -20.94 -0.01
CA ILE A 237 -9.72 -20.60 -1.30
C ILE A 237 -8.63 -21.63 -1.59
N ASP A 238 -8.84 -22.51 -2.55
CA ASP A 238 -7.85 -23.51 -2.96
C ASP A 238 -6.73 -22.86 -3.78
N SER A 239 -7.11 -22.05 -4.77
CA SER A 239 -6.16 -21.38 -5.64
C SER A 239 -6.60 -19.96 -6.01
N ILE A 240 -5.61 -19.13 -6.29
CA ILE A 240 -5.78 -17.79 -6.87
C ILE A 240 -5.05 -17.80 -8.22
N ALA A 241 -5.78 -17.53 -9.29
CA ALA A 241 -5.22 -17.55 -10.63
C ALA A 241 -5.30 -16.18 -11.31
N GLN A 242 -4.34 -15.88 -12.18
CA GLN A 242 -4.26 -14.65 -12.95
C GLN A 242 -4.01 -14.95 -14.43
N TRP A 243 -4.70 -14.21 -15.30
CA TRP A 243 -4.56 -14.18 -16.75
C TRP A 243 -4.69 -12.76 -17.29
N PRO A 244 -4.24 -12.48 -18.51
CA PRO A 244 -4.80 -11.36 -19.25
C PRO A 244 -6.25 -11.70 -19.71
N VAL A 245 -7.12 -10.70 -19.72
CA VAL A 245 -8.57 -10.84 -19.99
C VAL A 245 -8.88 -11.47 -21.35
N ASP A 246 -7.97 -11.32 -22.32
CA ASP A 246 -8.08 -11.87 -23.68
C ASP A 246 -7.51 -13.29 -23.82
N ARG A 247 -7.12 -13.93 -22.71
CA ARG A 247 -6.57 -15.30 -22.65
C ARG A 247 -7.10 -16.13 -21.47
N ILE A 248 -8.24 -15.77 -20.90
CA ILE A 248 -8.85 -16.50 -19.78
C ILE A 248 -9.00 -17.99 -20.15
N GLY A 249 -8.62 -18.89 -19.22
CA GLY A 249 -8.67 -20.34 -19.41
C GLY A 249 -7.50 -20.93 -20.19
N GLN A 250 -6.59 -20.12 -20.74
CA GLN A 250 -5.41 -20.63 -21.45
C GLN A 250 -4.27 -20.94 -20.47
N ALA A 251 -3.86 -22.22 -20.40
CA ALA A 251 -2.87 -22.68 -19.42
C ALA A 251 -1.50 -21.99 -19.55
N ALA A 252 -1.04 -21.68 -20.77
CA ALA A 252 0.25 -21.02 -21.01
C ALA A 252 0.30 -19.56 -20.49
N SER A 253 -0.86 -18.95 -20.28
CA SER A 253 -1.03 -17.58 -19.80
C SER A 253 -1.38 -17.50 -18.31
N ARG A 254 -1.58 -18.66 -17.65
CA ARG A 254 -2.04 -18.77 -16.26
C ARG A 254 -0.88 -18.65 -15.29
N LEU A 255 -0.96 -17.71 -14.36
CA LEU A 255 -0.20 -17.72 -13.11
C LEU A 255 -1.11 -18.25 -11.99
N THR A 256 -0.61 -19.06 -11.06
CA THR A 256 -1.43 -19.62 -9.97
C THR A 256 -0.68 -19.67 -8.65
N LEU A 257 -1.33 -19.15 -7.60
CA LEU A 257 -0.95 -19.36 -6.21
C LEU A 257 -1.88 -20.41 -5.61
N SER A 258 -1.31 -21.41 -4.95
CA SER A 258 -2.09 -22.42 -4.22
C SER A 258 -2.00 -22.16 -2.72
N LEU A 259 -3.09 -22.37 -2.00
CA LEU A 259 -3.14 -22.24 -0.55
C LEU A 259 -3.32 -23.63 0.09
N THR A 260 -2.64 -23.86 1.20
CA THR A 260 -2.89 -25.05 2.02
C THR A 260 -3.48 -24.65 3.37
N TYR A 261 -4.19 -25.57 4.02
CA TYR A 261 -4.93 -25.30 5.24
C TYR A 261 -4.68 -26.34 6.32
N ASP A 262 -4.78 -25.92 7.59
CA ASP A 262 -4.86 -26.84 8.72
C ASP A 262 -6.28 -27.37 8.94
N SER A 263 -6.44 -28.26 9.92
CA SER A 263 -7.74 -28.86 10.27
C SER A 263 -8.76 -27.85 10.80
N ASN A 264 -8.33 -26.64 11.19
CA ASN A 264 -9.19 -25.56 11.67
C ASN A 264 -9.53 -24.56 10.55
N GLY A 265 -9.09 -24.82 9.31
CA GLY A 265 -9.31 -23.96 8.16
C GLY A 265 -8.47 -22.68 8.16
N ARG A 266 -7.32 -22.69 8.83
CA ARG A 266 -6.33 -21.60 8.77
C ARG A 266 -5.28 -21.91 7.69
N ILE A 267 -4.83 -20.89 6.96
CA ILE A 267 -3.86 -21.00 5.87
C ILE A 267 -2.51 -21.43 6.45
N LEU A 268 -2.00 -22.59 6.06
CA LEU A 268 -0.68 -23.10 6.45
C LEU A 268 0.44 -22.64 5.52
N SER A 269 0.14 -22.46 4.24
CA SER A 269 1.13 -21.97 3.28
C SER A 269 0.51 -21.29 2.06
N VAL A 270 1.26 -20.35 1.49
CA VAL A 270 1.05 -19.82 0.14
C VAL A 270 2.16 -20.39 -0.74
N VAL A 271 1.78 -21.10 -1.79
CA VAL A 271 2.71 -21.80 -2.69
C VAL A 271 2.67 -21.16 -4.07
N PRO A 272 3.74 -20.46 -4.49
CA PRO A 272 3.85 -19.94 -5.84
C PRO A 272 4.23 -21.03 -6.85
N PRO A 273 4.17 -20.76 -8.17
CA PRO A 273 4.52 -21.75 -9.19
C PRO A 273 5.96 -22.29 -9.13
N SER A 274 6.89 -21.55 -8.50
CA SER A 274 8.24 -22.05 -8.26
C SER A 274 8.32 -23.14 -7.18
N GLY A 275 7.29 -23.28 -6.34
CA GLY A 275 7.28 -24.14 -5.16
C GLY A 275 7.91 -23.51 -3.91
N ASN A 276 8.48 -22.29 -4.01
CA ASN A 276 9.08 -21.56 -2.89
C ASN A 276 7.99 -21.03 -1.94
N ALA A 277 7.49 -21.89 -1.07
CA ALA A 277 6.34 -21.60 -0.21
C ALA A 277 6.69 -20.69 0.97
N THR A 278 5.77 -19.78 1.30
CA THR A 278 5.75 -19.07 2.59
C THR A 278 4.86 -19.84 3.55
N HIS A 279 5.34 -20.10 4.76
CA HIS A 279 4.64 -20.90 5.76
C HIS A 279 4.17 -20.05 6.95
N TYR A 280 3.02 -20.43 7.50
CA TYR A 280 2.37 -19.75 8.62
C TYR A 280 2.18 -20.73 9.79
N ALA A 281 2.53 -20.31 11.00
CA ALA A 281 2.32 -21.10 12.20
C ALA A 281 1.42 -20.36 13.20
N TYR A 282 0.57 -21.13 13.88
CA TYR A 282 -0.42 -20.58 14.80
C TYR A 282 -0.31 -21.20 16.19
N ASP A 283 -0.65 -20.42 17.21
CA ASP A 283 -0.82 -20.94 18.56
C ASP A 283 -2.17 -21.68 18.73
N ALA A 284 -2.37 -22.22 19.94
CA ALA A 284 -3.60 -22.91 20.32
C ALA A 284 -4.84 -22.00 20.40
N LYS A 285 -4.65 -20.67 20.47
CA LYS A 285 -5.73 -19.68 20.52
C LYS A 285 -6.15 -19.20 19.14
N GLY A 286 -5.39 -19.52 18.09
CA GLY A 286 -5.69 -19.07 16.73
C GLY A 286 -4.77 -17.97 16.22
N ASN A 287 -3.83 -17.48 17.02
CA ASN A 287 -3.00 -16.34 16.65
C ASN A 287 -1.86 -16.76 15.74
N LEU A 288 -1.59 -15.98 14.69
CA LEU A 288 -0.42 -16.17 13.82
C LEU A 288 0.84 -15.79 14.59
N VAL A 289 1.64 -16.76 15.01
CA VAL A 289 2.84 -16.54 15.84
C VAL A 289 4.13 -16.48 15.04
N SER A 290 4.16 -17.04 13.82
CA SER A 290 5.32 -16.90 12.94
C SER A 290 4.99 -17.02 11.46
N VAL A 291 5.77 -16.31 10.65
CA VAL A 291 5.83 -16.49 9.20
C VAL A 291 7.25 -16.83 8.79
N THR A 292 7.38 -17.91 8.02
CA THR A 292 8.65 -18.42 7.52
C THR A 292 8.72 -18.21 6.02
N ALA A 293 9.66 -17.36 5.58
CA ALA A 293 9.95 -17.14 4.17
C ALA A 293 10.59 -18.40 3.54
N PRO A 294 10.59 -18.55 2.21
CA PRO A 294 11.13 -19.74 1.54
C PRO A 294 12.59 -20.08 1.89
N ILE A 295 13.40 -19.06 2.21
CA ILE A 295 14.81 -19.21 2.62
C ILE A 295 15.01 -19.47 4.11
N GLY A 296 13.93 -19.76 4.85
CA GLY A 296 13.96 -20.12 6.26
C GLY A 296 14.04 -18.94 7.24
N TYR A 297 14.05 -17.70 6.76
CA TYR A 297 13.94 -16.54 7.66
C TYR A 297 12.57 -16.50 8.33
N VAL A 298 12.57 -16.30 9.65
CA VAL A 298 11.37 -16.37 10.47
C VAL A 298 11.08 -15.02 11.11
N ARG A 299 9.91 -14.47 10.81
CA ARG A 299 9.35 -13.32 11.52
C ARG A 299 8.37 -13.82 12.57
N GLN A 300 8.43 -13.26 13.79
CA GLN A 300 7.60 -13.73 14.91
C GLN A 300 6.71 -12.63 15.46
N TYR A 301 5.52 -13.02 15.89
CA TYR A 301 4.52 -12.14 16.50
C TYR A 301 4.25 -12.60 17.94
N LEU A 302 4.27 -11.64 18.86
CA LEU A 302 4.12 -11.89 20.28
C LEU A 302 2.73 -11.48 20.76
N TYR A 303 2.13 -12.30 21.62
CA TYR A 303 0.78 -12.10 22.19
C TYR A 303 0.85 -12.32 23.71
N GLU A 304 1.42 -11.34 24.40
CA GLU A 304 1.87 -11.50 25.80
C GLU A 304 0.88 -10.91 26.83
N ASP A 305 -0.10 -10.12 26.38
CA ASP A 305 -1.11 -9.53 27.27
C ASP A 305 -2.26 -10.50 27.53
N ALA A 306 -2.32 -11.03 28.74
CA ALA A 306 -3.36 -11.97 29.14
C ALA A 306 -4.78 -11.38 29.10
N ARG A 307 -4.93 -10.06 29.16
CA ARG A 307 -6.24 -9.37 29.07
C ARG A 307 -6.77 -9.36 27.64
N PHE A 308 -5.85 -9.34 26.66
CA PHE A 308 -6.15 -9.32 25.23
C PHE A 308 -5.34 -10.42 24.54
N PRO A 309 -5.68 -11.69 24.75
CA PRO A 309 -4.84 -12.83 24.35
C PRO A 309 -4.67 -13.00 22.83
N ASN A 310 -5.36 -12.20 22.01
CA ASN A 310 -5.25 -12.18 20.55
C ASN A 310 -4.69 -10.85 20.00
N ALA A 311 -4.44 -9.86 20.87
CA ALA A 311 -3.82 -8.60 20.47
C ALA A 311 -2.30 -8.71 20.59
N MET A 312 -1.62 -8.45 19.49
CA MET A 312 -0.18 -8.48 19.35
C MET A 312 0.51 -7.45 20.24
N THR A 313 1.44 -7.90 21.07
CA THR A 313 2.25 -7.05 21.94
C THR A 313 3.62 -6.75 21.35
N GLY A 314 4.07 -7.46 20.31
CA GLY A 314 5.34 -7.15 19.66
C GLY A 314 5.66 -7.97 18.42
N ILE A 315 6.68 -7.53 17.70
CA ILE A 315 7.26 -8.22 16.54
C ILE A 315 8.73 -8.49 16.82
N LYS A 316 9.19 -9.71 16.51
CA LYS A 316 10.62 -10.01 16.34
C LYS A 316 10.94 -10.16 14.86
N ASP A 317 12.01 -9.51 14.45
CA ASP A 317 12.56 -9.65 13.11
C ASP A 317 13.23 -11.02 12.91
N GLU A 318 13.77 -11.20 11.72
CA GLU A 318 14.43 -12.41 11.26
C GLU A 318 15.75 -12.71 11.98
N SER A 319 16.29 -11.75 12.75
CA SER A 319 17.42 -11.95 13.67
C SER A 319 17.00 -12.44 15.06
N GLY A 320 15.68 -12.43 15.35
CA GLY A 320 15.10 -12.72 16.67
C GLY A 320 15.04 -11.49 17.59
N SER A 321 15.44 -10.32 17.11
CA SER A 321 15.41 -9.06 17.87
C SER A 321 14.01 -8.47 17.87
N ARG A 322 13.53 -8.00 19.03
CA ARG A 322 12.22 -7.32 19.12
C ARG A 322 12.33 -5.91 18.53
N ILE A 323 11.59 -5.65 17.46
CA ILE A 323 11.66 -4.39 16.69
C ILE A 323 10.48 -3.44 16.95
N ALA A 324 9.41 -3.94 17.59
CA ALA A 324 8.24 -3.14 17.96
C ALA A 324 7.52 -3.73 19.17
N THR A 325 6.89 -2.87 19.96
CA THR A 325 6.07 -3.22 21.12
C THR A 325 4.80 -2.37 21.16
N TRP A 326 3.65 -2.98 21.40
CA TRP A 326 2.37 -2.30 21.62
C TRP A 326 1.83 -2.60 23.01
N THR A 327 1.21 -1.61 23.64
CA THR A 327 0.46 -1.79 24.90
C THR A 327 -0.96 -1.24 24.78
N TYR A 328 -1.88 -1.82 25.55
CA TYR A 328 -3.32 -1.58 25.42
C TYR A 328 -3.97 -1.11 26.73
N ASP A 329 -4.95 -0.21 26.60
CA ASP A 329 -5.86 0.17 27.69
C ASP A 329 -6.89 -0.95 27.98
N SER A 330 -7.74 -0.74 29.00
CA SER A 330 -8.77 -1.71 29.39
C SER A 330 -9.85 -1.97 28.33
N SER A 331 -9.92 -1.13 27.29
CA SER A 331 -10.86 -1.25 26.17
C SER A 331 -10.21 -1.87 24.93
N GLY A 332 -8.94 -2.27 25.02
CA GLY A 332 -8.17 -2.86 23.92
C GLY A 332 -7.66 -1.84 22.90
N ARG A 333 -7.60 -0.55 23.26
CA ARG A 333 -7.04 0.50 22.40
C ARG A 333 -5.57 0.69 22.70
N THR A 334 -4.77 0.93 21.67
CA THR A 334 -3.32 1.08 21.80
C THR A 334 -2.95 2.37 22.54
N ILE A 335 -2.22 2.30 23.65
CA ILE A 335 -1.79 3.49 24.40
C ILE A 335 -0.30 3.81 24.25
N SER A 336 0.50 2.87 23.75
CA SER A 336 1.91 3.12 23.42
C SER A 336 2.42 2.19 22.33
N VAL A 337 3.30 2.74 21.48
CA VAL A 337 4.14 1.99 20.54
C VAL A 337 5.59 2.34 20.83
N THR A 338 6.43 1.33 21.04
CA THR A 338 7.87 1.52 21.29
C THR A 338 8.76 0.68 20.40
N HIS A 339 9.92 1.24 20.06
CA HIS A 339 10.94 0.65 19.20
C HIS A 339 12.31 0.70 19.90
N PRO A 340 13.28 -0.13 19.46
CA PRO A 340 14.68 0.00 19.92
C PRO A 340 15.24 1.40 19.68
N ASP A 341 14.92 2.00 18.54
CA ASP A 341 15.12 3.42 18.29
C ASP A 341 14.01 4.22 18.98
N THR A 342 14.33 4.80 20.13
CA THR A 342 13.37 5.54 20.96
C THR A 342 12.83 6.81 20.31
N THR A 343 13.45 7.31 19.22
CA THR A 343 12.96 8.49 18.50
C THR A 343 11.59 8.27 17.84
N ARG A 344 11.19 6.99 17.67
CA ARG A 344 9.90 6.57 17.13
C ARG A 344 8.82 6.29 18.15
N ASN A 345 9.14 6.37 19.43
CA ASN A 345 8.17 6.00 20.45
C ASN A 345 7.01 6.99 20.44
N VAL A 346 5.80 6.44 20.50
CA VAL A 346 4.56 7.22 20.51
C VAL A 346 3.63 6.72 21.62
N SER A 347 2.85 7.64 22.17
CA SER A 347 1.80 7.34 23.14
C SER A 347 0.48 8.00 22.76
N PHE A 348 -0.61 7.41 23.25
CA PHE A 348 -1.97 7.82 22.92
C PHE A 348 -2.78 8.03 24.20
N SER A 349 -3.55 9.12 24.23
CA SER A 349 -4.53 9.40 25.27
C SER A 349 -5.88 9.68 24.63
N TYR A 350 -6.88 8.88 24.99
CA TYR A 350 -8.22 8.93 24.39
C TYR A 350 -9.21 9.70 25.25
N GLY A 351 -9.83 10.73 24.68
CA GLY A 351 -11.00 11.43 25.24
C GLY A 351 -12.31 10.90 24.67
N ALA A 352 -13.43 11.63 24.90
CA ALA A 352 -14.75 11.23 24.43
C ALA A 352 -14.84 11.22 22.88
N ASN A 353 -14.42 12.31 22.24
CA ASN A 353 -14.36 12.46 20.77
C ASN A 353 -12.99 12.99 20.34
N THR A 354 -11.96 12.77 21.15
CA THR A 354 -10.62 13.30 20.90
C THR A 354 -9.55 12.24 21.15
N THR A 355 -8.40 12.39 20.51
CA THR A 355 -7.21 11.57 20.81
C THR A 355 -5.97 12.44 20.74
N THR A 356 -5.19 12.44 21.82
CA THR A 356 -3.88 13.09 21.87
C THR A 356 -2.81 12.04 21.60
N VAL A 357 -2.04 12.28 20.55
CA VAL A 357 -0.88 11.49 20.13
C VAL A 357 0.37 12.25 20.53
N SER A 358 1.24 11.63 21.32
CA SER A 358 2.45 12.25 21.86
C SER A 358 3.68 11.51 21.38
N ASN A 359 4.61 12.22 20.72
CA ASN A 359 5.87 11.69 20.21
C ASN A 359 7.03 12.67 20.51
N MET A 360 8.23 12.40 19.96
CA MET A 360 9.40 13.27 20.16
C MET A 360 9.24 14.68 19.57
N SER A 361 8.35 14.87 18.59
CA SER A 361 8.03 16.17 18.00
C SER A 361 6.98 16.97 18.80
N GLY A 362 6.37 16.36 19.82
CA GLY A 362 5.35 16.97 20.68
C GLY A 362 3.98 16.31 20.58
N ASN A 363 2.94 17.04 20.97
CA ASN A 363 1.57 16.52 21.08
C ASN A 363 0.71 16.95 19.89
N SER A 364 0.01 15.99 19.28
CA SER A 364 -1.02 16.21 18.27
C SER A 364 -2.39 15.77 18.80
N THR A 365 -3.39 16.64 18.78
CA THR A 365 -4.75 16.32 19.23
C THR A 365 -5.72 16.26 18.06
N TYR A 366 -6.29 15.08 17.85
CA TYR A 366 -7.34 14.80 16.87
C TYR A 366 -8.69 14.98 17.53
N SER A 367 -9.62 15.64 16.85
CA SER A 367 -11.02 15.81 17.25
C SER A 367 -11.93 15.26 16.17
N PHE A 368 -12.82 14.35 16.54
CA PHE A 368 -13.63 13.57 15.60
C PHE A 368 -15.08 14.05 15.55
N ASN A 369 -15.63 14.04 14.33
CA ASN A 369 -17.07 14.09 14.10
C ASN A 369 -17.59 12.65 14.09
N VAL A 370 -18.35 12.30 15.13
CA VAL A 370 -18.88 10.95 15.31
C VAL A 370 -20.24 10.87 14.61
N GLY A 371 -20.22 10.41 13.36
CA GLY A 371 -21.40 10.06 12.56
C GLY A 371 -21.38 8.58 12.17
N ASP A 372 -21.67 8.25 10.91
CA ASP A 372 -21.53 6.88 10.36
C ASP A 372 -20.06 6.41 10.28
N THR A 373 -19.11 7.35 10.27
CA THR A 373 -17.65 7.13 10.24
C THR A 373 -16.97 8.13 11.17
N SER A 374 -15.90 7.73 11.86
CA SER A 374 -15.10 8.65 12.69
C SER A 374 -14.18 9.50 11.81
N ARG A 375 -14.61 10.73 11.51
CA ARG A 375 -13.85 11.66 10.64
C ARG A 375 -13.12 12.74 11.46
N PRO A 376 -11.84 13.04 11.21
CA PRO A 376 -11.09 14.06 11.95
C PRO A 376 -11.48 15.48 11.51
N GLY A 377 -12.35 16.14 12.28
CA GLY A 377 -12.79 17.51 12.05
C GLY A 377 -11.76 18.57 12.41
N SER A 378 -10.86 18.27 13.35
CA SER A 378 -9.72 19.13 13.68
C SER A 378 -8.52 18.29 14.11
N ILE A 379 -7.31 18.70 13.70
CA ILE A 379 -6.03 18.12 14.12
C ILE A 379 -5.14 19.28 14.56
N VAL A 380 -4.91 19.40 15.86
CA VAL A 380 -4.02 20.42 16.44
C VAL A 380 -2.66 19.81 16.65
N THR A 381 -1.64 20.27 15.94
CA THR A 381 -0.25 19.81 16.07
C THR A 381 0.63 20.93 16.64
N PRO A 382 1.89 20.66 17.03
CA PRO A 382 2.83 21.71 17.44
C PRO A 382 3.11 22.72 16.31
N GLY A 383 2.99 22.30 15.05
CA GLY A 383 3.12 23.15 13.86
C GLY A 383 1.85 23.93 13.50
N GLY A 384 0.77 23.79 14.27
CA GLY A 384 -0.51 24.47 14.05
C GLY A 384 -1.68 23.52 13.81
N ALA A 385 -2.86 24.09 13.55
CA ALA A 385 -4.11 23.36 13.46
C ALA A 385 -4.61 23.19 12.02
N VAL A 386 -5.08 21.98 11.70
CA VAL A 386 -5.81 21.67 10.47
C VAL A 386 -7.27 21.41 10.83
N SER A 387 -8.22 22.10 10.19
CA SER A 387 -9.65 21.86 10.36
C SER A 387 -10.34 21.48 9.06
N ARG A 388 -11.36 20.64 9.14
CA ARG A 388 -12.11 20.11 8.01
C ARG A 388 -13.61 20.24 8.25
N THR A 389 -14.37 20.52 7.19
CA THR A 389 -15.84 20.53 7.23
C THR A 389 -16.40 19.76 6.03
N TRP A 390 -17.57 19.17 6.22
CA TRP A 390 -18.26 18.36 5.21
C TRP A 390 -19.66 18.90 4.95
N ASP A 391 -20.21 18.59 3.78
CA ASP A 391 -21.62 18.83 3.46
C ASP A 391 -22.53 17.70 3.99
N ILE A 392 -23.85 17.85 3.79
CA ILE A 392 -24.85 16.86 4.24
C ILE A 392 -24.78 15.54 3.48
N SER A 393 -24.23 15.55 2.26
CA SER A 393 -23.99 14.36 1.43
C SER A 393 -22.72 13.61 1.85
N GLY A 394 -21.93 14.19 2.76
CA GLY A 394 -20.69 13.64 3.29
C GLY A 394 -19.45 14.04 2.49
N ASN A 395 -19.53 14.96 1.53
CA ASN A 395 -18.38 15.42 0.75
C ASN A 395 -17.58 16.46 1.53
N LEU A 396 -16.25 16.51 1.32
CA LEU A 396 -15.39 17.53 1.94
C LEU A 396 -15.70 18.91 1.37
N LYS A 397 -16.09 19.86 2.21
CA LYS A 397 -16.44 21.22 1.80
C LYS A 397 -15.26 22.19 1.92
N GLN A 398 -14.47 22.04 2.97
CA GLN A 398 -13.38 22.98 3.27
C GLN A 398 -12.30 22.33 4.12
N THR A 399 -11.05 22.74 3.90
CA THR A 399 -9.89 22.47 4.75
C THR A 399 -9.17 23.77 5.09
N ILE A 400 -8.89 24.01 6.36
CA ILE A 400 -8.08 25.14 6.83
C ILE A 400 -6.81 24.56 7.44
N THR A 401 -5.66 25.11 7.09
CA THR A 401 -4.34 24.77 7.59
C THR A 401 -3.67 26.04 8.11
N PRO A 402 -2.53 25.97 8.83
CA PRO A 402 -1.80 27.16 9.25
C PRO A 402 -1.37 28.05 8.06
N ASP A 403 -1.08 27.42 6.92
CA ASP A 403 -0.56 28.09 5.73
C ASP A 403 -1.65 28.64 4.80
N GLY A 404 -2.89 28.15 4.94
CA GLY A 404 -3.95 28.50 4.00
C GLY A 404 -5.25 27.71 4.12
N ASN A 405 -6.18 28.03 3.23
CA ASN A 405 -7.53 27.49 3.20
C ASN A 405 -7.86 26.96 1.80
N THR A 406 -8.45 25.77 1.72
CA THR A 406 -8.95 25.18 0.48
C THR A 406 -10.44 24.89 0.58
N GLN A 407 -11.21 25.33 -0.42
CA GLN A 407 -12.66 25.10 -0.54
C GLN A 407 -12.97 24.24 -1.75
N TYR A 408 -13.97 23.36 -1.62
CA TYR A 408 -14.36 22.42 -2.66
C TYR A 408 -15.85 22.57 -3.02
N THR A 409 -16.16 22.41 -4.30
CA THR A 409 -17.52 22.36 -4.84
C THR A 409 -17.77 21.01 -5.50
N TRP A 410 -19.00 20.53 -5.39
CA TRP A 410 -19.45 19.20 -5.83
C TRP A 410 -20.63 19.33 -6.80
N ASP A 411 -20.76 18.37 -7.72
CA ASP A 411 -21.98 18.20 -8.50
C ASP A 411 -23.01 17.30 -7.78
N GLY A 412 -24.19 17.13 -8.38
CA GLY A 412 -25.26 16.28 -7.82
C GLY A 412 -24.94 14.79 -7.75
N ALA A 413 -23.83 14.34 -8.33
CA ALA A 413 -23.33 12.96 -8.29
C ALA A 413 -22.19 12.78 -7.28
N ASN A 414 -21.96 13.75 -6.37
CA ASN A 414 -20.87 13.77 -5.39
C ASN A 414 -19.47 13.72 -6.03
N ARG A 415 -19.33 14.28 -7.24
CA ARG A 415 -18.03 14.45 -7.90
C ARG A 415 -17.55 15.88 -7.72
N PRO A 416 -16.27 16.13 -7.44
CA PRO A 416 -15.79 17.49 -7.25
C PRO A 416 -15.60 18.20 -8.58
N THR A 417 -16.06 19.43 -8.65
CA THR A 417 -16.03 20.26 -9.87
C THR A 417 -15.10 21.46 -9.73
N LYS A 418 -14.77 21.85 -8.49
CA LYS A 418 -13.90 23.01 -8.24
C LYS A 418 -13.15 22.86 -6.93
N ALA A 419 -11.88 23.27 -6.93
CA ALA A 419 -11.09 23.53 -5.73
C ALA A 419 -10.54 24.96 -5.77
N VAL A 420 -10.58 25.65 -4.64
CA VAL A 420 -10.05 27.02 -4.49
C VAL A 420 -9.14 27.02 -3.29
N ALA A 421 -7.83 27.14 -3.51
CA ALA A 421 -6.82 27.19 -2.46
C ALA A 421 -6.25 28.61 -2.32
N THR A 422 -6.24 29.14 -1.11
CA THR A 422 -5.58 30.39 -0.74
C THR A 422 -4.50 30.08 0.28
N VAL A 423 -3.23 30.12 -0.13
CA VAL A 423 -2.06 29.78 0.70
C VAL A 423 -1.08 30.94 0.71
N ALA A 424 -0.69 31.42 1.88
CA ALA A 424 0.20 32.58 2.04
C ALA A 424 -0.21 33.82 1.21
N GLY A 425 -1.52 34.03 1.02
CA GLY A 425 -2.07 35.12 0.20
C GLY A 425 -2.16 34.83 -1.31
N ASN A 426 -1.57 33.74 -1.79
CA ASN A 426 -1.67 33.30 -3.17
C ASN A 426 -2.94 32.47 -3.37
N ARG A 427 -3.76 32.89 -4.31
CA ARG A 427 -5.00 32.21 -4.69
C ARG A 427 -4.76 31.36 -5.93
N THR A 428 -5.19 30.10 -5.87
CA THR A 428 -5.17 29.16 -6.99
C THR A 428 -6.52 28.47 -7.11
N VAL A 429 -6.93 28.19 -8.34
CA VAL A 429 -8.22 27.59 -8.66
C VAL A 429 -8.02 26.44 -9.63
N THR A 430 -8.64 25.30 -9.31
CA THR A 430 -8.80 24.16 -10.20
C THR A 430 -10.27 23.99 -10.51
N THR A 431 -10.59 23.79 -11.79
CA THR A 431 -11.95 23.49 -12.25
C THR A 431 -11.95 22.23 -13.10
N ILE A 432 -12.96 21.38 -12.92
CA ILE A 432 -13.12 20.11 -13.65
C ILE A 432 -14.51 20.05 -14.27
N GLU A 433 -14.55 19.60 -15.52
CA GLU A 433 -15.77 19.20 -16.20
C GLU A 433 -15.70 17.72 -16.62
N TYR A 434 -16.73 16.95 -16.30
CA TYR A 434 -16.79 15.51 -16.54
C TYR A 434 -17.33 15.17 -17.93
N SER A 435 -16.90 14.04 -18.50
CA SER A 435 -17.33 13.57 -19.83
C SER A 435 -18.78 13.08 -19.86
N ASP A 436 -19.30 12.67 -18.71
CA ASP A 436 -20.66 12.15 -18.54
C ASP A 436 -21.18 12.46 -17.13
N SER A 437 -22.38 12.00 -16.79
CA SER A 437 -23.04 12.26 -15.50
C SER A 437 -22.75 11.22 -14.41
N THR A 438 -22.00 10.16 -14.73
CA THR A 438 -21.89 8.96 -13.87
C THR A 438 -20.46 8.62 -13.48
N SER A 439 -19.49 8.82 -14.36
CA SER A 439 -18.10 8.42 -14.18
C SER A 439 -17.27 9.53 -13.54
N LEU A 440 -16.07 9.20 -13.09
CA LEU A 440 -15.07 10.16 -12.64
C LEU A 440 -14.19 10.70 -13.78
N ARG A 441 -14.56 10.50 -15.05
CA ARG A 441 -13.71 10.86 -16.20
C ARG A 441 -13.88 12.34 -16.56
N PRO A 442 -12.85 13.19 -16.42
CA PRO A 442 -12.92 14.59 -16.84
C PRO A 442 -12.75 14.67 -18.34
N HIS A 443 -13.48 15.54 -19.03
CA HIS A 443 -13.14 15.90 -20.41
C HIS A 443 -12.31 17.19 -20.47
N LEU A 444 -12.39 18.05 -19.45
CA LEU A 444 -11.58 19.24 -19.28
C LEU A 444 -11.16 19.44 -17.82
N VAL A 445 -9.91 19.87 -17.62
CA VAL A 445 -9.36 20.31 -16.33
C VAL A 445 -8.58 21.60 -16.52
N ALA A 446 -8.98 22.66 -15.82
CA ALA A 446 -8.23 23.92 -15.77
C ALA A 446 -7.50 24.01 -14.42
N THR A 447 -6.20 24.25 -14.48
CA THR A 447 -5.30 24.50 -13.35
C THR A 447 -4.52 25.79 -13.60
N PRO A 448 -3.86 26.39 -12.59
CA PRO A 448 -2.97 27.52 -12.81
C PRO A 448 -2.02 27.33 -14.00
N GLY A 449 -2.11 28.22 -14.98
CA GLY A 449 -1.29 28.28 -16.19
C GLY A 449 -1.57 27.18 -17.23
N LYS A 450 -2.59 26.33 -17.06
CA LYS A 450 -2.82 25.18 -17.96
C LYS A 450 -4.31 24.82 -18.10
N ILE A 451 -4.71 24.44 -19.32
CA ILE A 451 -5.95 23.71 -19.58
C ILE A 451 -5.58 22.35 -20.17
N ARG A 452 -6.17 21.28 -19.62
CA ARG A 452 -6.01 19.91 -20.06
C ARG A 452 -7.32 19.36 -20.59
N ALA A 453 -7.28 18.72 -21.76
CA ALA A 453 -8.42 18.08 -22.39
C ALA A 453 -8.18 16.58 -22.53
N PHE A 454 -9.25 15.79 -22.38
CA PHE A 454 -9.20 14.33 -22.43
C PHE A 454 -10.31 13.78 -23.33
N VAL A 455 -9.97 12.77 -24.12
CA VAL A 455 -10.89 12.02 -24.97
C VAL A 455 -10.76 10.55 -24.62
N TYR A 456 -11.90 9.88 -24.50
CA TYR A 456 -11.98 8.48 -24.08
C TYR A 456 -12.60 7.60 -25.16
N ASP A 457 -12.20 6.34 -25.21
CA ASP A 457 -12.95 5.29 -25.89
C ASP A 457 -14.13 4.79 -25.03
N GLN A 458 -14.90 3.84 -25.57
CA GLN A 458 -16.05 3.24 -24.88
C GLN A 458 -15.66 2.45 -23.61
N ALA A 459 -14.45 1.89 -23.55
CA ALA A 459 -13.93 1.21 -22.37
C ALA A 459 -13.46 2.21 -21.29
N GLY A 460 -13.17 3.45 -21.68
CA GLY A 460 -12.67 4.51 -20.82
C GLY A 460 -11.17 4.72 -20.86
N ASN A 461 -10.50 4.20 -21.88
CA ASN A 461 -9.09 4.48 -22.07
C ASN A 461 -8.94 5.87 -22.69
N VAL A 462 -7.95 6.63 -22.22
CA VAL A 462 -7.67 7.98 -22.72
C VAL A 462 -7.00 7.87 -24.09
N THR A 463 -7.76 8.05 -25.17
CA THR A 463 -7.27 8.02 -26.56
C THR A 463 -6.69 9.35 -27.02
N GLY A 464 -7.03 10.44 -26.32
CA GLY A 464 -6.52 11.77 -26.61
C GLY A 464 -6.27 12.55 -25.33
N TYR A 465 -5.13 13.22 -25.27
CA TYR A 465 -4.79 14.18 -24.23
C TYR A 465 -4.20 15.44 -24.89
N ALA A 466 -4.59 16.60 -24.39
CA ALA A 466 -3.95 17.86 -24.76
C ALA A 466 -3.70 18.70 -23.51
N GLU A 467 -2.51 19.27 -23.39
CA GLU A 467 -2.18 20.27 -22.39
C GLU A 467 -1.81 21.56 -23.09
N THR A 468 -2.62 22.59 -22.87
CA THR A 468 -2.41 23.94 -23.41
C THR A 468 -1.93 24.83 -22.28
N GLU A 469 -0.76 25.45 -22.43
CA GLU A 469 -0.30 26.50 -21.53
C GLU A 469 -1.21 27.73 -21.67
N THR A 470 -1.55 28.38 -20.57
CA THR A 470 -2.43 29.56 -20.53
C THR A 470 -1.76 30.71 -19.82
N SER A 471 -2.22 31.93 -20.10
CA SER A 471 -1.79 33.12 -19.35
C SER A 471 -2.45 33.23 -17.96
N ASP A 472 -3.38 32.33 -17.62
CA ASP A 472 -4.13 32.35 -16.37
C ASP A 472 -3.34 31.66 -15.25
N LEU A 473 -2.36 32.36 -14.69
CA LEU A 473 -1.48 31.83 -13.65
C LEU A 473 -2.17 31.57 -12.29
N THR A 474 -3.45 31.95 -12.12
CA THR A 474 -4.21 31.64 -10.90
C THR A 474 -5.26 30.56 -11.13
N GLY A 475 -5.69 30.33 -12.37
CA GLY A 475 -6.77 29.42 -12.72
C GLY A 475 -8.17 30.02 -12.53
N ASP A 476 -8.29 31.31 -12.21
CA ASP A 476 -9.57 31.97 -11.95
C ASP A 476 -10.47 32.06 -13.19
N GLN A 477 -9.88 32.09 -14.39
CA GLN A 477 -10.63 32.06 -15.65
C GLN A 477 -11.15 30.65 -15.98
N GLY A 478 -10.61 29.62 -15.32
CA GLY A 478 -11.01 28.23 -15.50
C GLY A 478 -10.94 27.80 -16.97
N MET A 479 -12.03 27.23 -17.49
CA MET A 479 -12.10 26.77 -18.89
C MET A 479 -12.11 27.92 -19.91
N GLN A 480 -12.26 29.16 -19.48
CA GLN A 480 -12.25 30.34 -20.36
C GLN A 480 -10.85 30.95 -20.51
N ALA A 481 -9.82 30.34 -19.91
CA ALA A 481 -8.46 30.86 -19.98
C ALA A 481 -7.90 30.87 -21.42
N THR A 482 -7.20 31.93 -21.77
CA THR A 482 -6.59 32.08 -23.10
C THR A 482 -5.25 31.33 -23.18
N GLY A 483 -5.11 30.47 -24.19
CA GLY A 483 -3.87 29.72 -24.43
C GLY A 483 -2.73 30.61 -24.93
N THR A 484 -1.49 30.29 -24.55
CA THR A 484 -0.27 30.99 -25.00
C THR A 484 0.19 30.57 -26.40
N GLY A 485 -0.44 29.53 -26.96
CA GLY A 485 -0.04 28.88 -28.22
C GLY A 485 0.91 27.69 -28.03
N ASN A 486 1.45 27.48 -26.82
CA ASN A 486 2.17 26.26 -26.49
C ASN A 486 1.20 25.15 -26.09
N GLN A 487 1.32 24.02 -26.77
CA GLN A 487 0.46 22.86 -26.55
C GLN A 487 1.25 21.56 -26.71
N TRP A 488 1.07 20.66 -25.76
CA TRP A 488 1.42 19.25 -25.87
C TRP A 488 0.16 18.45 -26.21
N THR A 489 0.29 17.48 -27.10
CA THR A 489 -0.81 16.54 -27.37
C THR A 489 -0.30 15.11 -27.41
N VAL A 490 -1.15 14.20 -26.96
CA VAL A 490 -0.94 12.75 -27.07
C VAL A 490 -2.14 12.12 -27.74
N GLY A 491 -1.88 11.37 -28.80
CA GLY A 491 -2.84 10.45 -29.41
C GLY A 491 -2.46 9.01 -29.05
N ALA A 492 -3.38 8.27 -28.46
CA ALA A 492 -3.15 6.91 -27.98
C ALA A 492 -4.16 5.92 -28.57
N ARG A 493 -3.72 4.67 -28.74
CA ARG A 493 -4.58 3.54 -29.15
C ARG A 493 -4.40 2.38 -28.19
N TYR A 494 -5.48 1.66 -27.94
CA TYR A 494 -5.52 0.52 -27.03
C TYR A 494 -6.04 -0.71 -27.77
N ASP A 495 -5.69 -1.89 -27.26
CA ASP A 495 -6.32 -3.13 -27.69
C ASP A 495 -7.66 -3.38 -26.97
N SER A 496 -8.32 -4.49 -27.29
CA SER A 496 -9.59 -4.89 -26.66
C SER A 496 -9.46 -5.25 -25.16
N ALA A 497 -8.24 -5.45 -24.67
CA ALA A 497 -7.92 -5.67 -23.26
C ALA A 497 -7.54 -4.35 -22.55
N SER A 498 -7.73 -3.19 -23.20
CA SER A 498 -7.38 -1.86 -22.68
C SER A 498 -5.88 -1.65 -22.44
N ARG A 499 -5.01 -2.42 -23.12
CA ARG A 499 -3.56 -2.24 -23.06
C ARG A 499 -3.09 -1.26 -24.15
N LEU A 500 -2.13 -0.39 -23.84
CA LEU A 500 -1.65 0.65 -24.77
C LEU A 500 -0.91 0.01 -25.95
N LEU A 501 -1.35 0.22 -27.19
CA LEU A 501 -0.69 -0.28 -28.40
C LEU A 501 0.27 0.75 -29.00
N SER A 502 -0.12 2.03 -28.98
CA SER A 502 0.69 3.10 -29.54
C SER A 502 0.37 4.43 -28.88
N ALA A 503 1.36 5.32 -28.76
CA ALA A 503 1.17 6.69 -28.33
C ALA A 503 2.09 7.65 -29.10
N ALA A 504 1.52 8.67 -29.74
CA ALA A 504 2.29 9.72 -30.41
C ALA A 504 2.22 11.01 -29.60
N ILE A 505 3.38 11.58 -29.27
CA ILE A 505 3.49 12.85 -28.54
C ILE A 505 3.89 13.94 -29.51
N THR A 506 3.12 15.05 -29.54
CA THR A 506 3.46 16.21 -30.35
C THR A 506 3.55 17.47 -29.50
N ARG A 507 4.38 18.42 -29.94
CA ARG A 507 4.48 19.76 -29.37
C ARG A 507 4.20 20.77 -30.47
N ASN A 508 3.18 21.61 -30.30
CA ASN A 508 2.73 22.60 -31.27
C ASN A 508 2.57 21.99 -32.69
N GLY A 509 1.93 20.82 -32.75
CA GLY A 509 1.69 20.06 -33.98
C GLY A 509 2.90 19.29 -34.54
N SER A 510 4.11 19.48 -34.01
CA SER A 510 5.30 18.75 -34.43
C SER A 510 5.48 17.48 -33.61
N LYS A 511 5.52 16.32 -34.27
CA LYS A 511 5.75 15.02 -33.62
C LYS A 511 7.12 14.98 -32.94
N ARG A 512 7.15 14.62 -31.66
CA ARG A 512 8.37 14.51 -30.82
C ARG A 512 8.69 13.07 -30.48
N GLU A 513 7.68 12.23 -30.32
CA GLU A 513 7.84 10.80 -30.00
C GLU A 513 6.72 10.00 -30.69
N ASP A 514 7.01 8.75 -31.03
CA ASP A 514 6.07 7.83 -31.68
C ASP A 514 6.25 6.41 -31.16
N TRP A 515 5.51 6.10 -30.09
CA TRP A 515 5.66 4.87 -29.34
C TRP A 515 4.81 3.73 -29.89
N THR A 516 5.38 2.53 -29.93
CA THR A 516 4.68 1.26 -30.16
C THR A 516 5.01 0.28 -29.03
N TYR A 517 4.00 -0.49 -28.62
CA TYR A 517 4.08 -1.44 -27.52
C TYR A 517 3.57 -2.80 -27.99
N THR A 518 4.22 -3.87 -27.54
CA THR A 518 3.74 -5.25 -27.72
C THR A 518 3.67 -5.96 -26.38
N TYR A 519 2.86 -7.03 -26.33
CA TYR A 519 2.58 -7.76 -25.11
C TYR A 519 2.80 -9.25 -25.30
N ASP A 520 3.38 -9.89 -24.28
CA ASP A 520 3.56 -11.34 -24.26
C ASP A 520 2.22 -12.06 -24.01
N VAL A 521 2.24 -13.39 -24.09
CA VAL A 521 1.06 -14.24 -23.85
C VAL A 521 0.48 -14.12 -22.44
N ARG A 522 1.21 -13.51 -21.50
CA ARG A 522 0.80 -13.29 -20.10
C ARG A 522 0.27 -11.87 -19.88
N GLY A 523 0.25 -11.04 -20.92
CA GLY A 523 -0.24 -9.66 -20.86
C GLY A 523 0.79 -8.65 -20.35
N ASN A 524 2.05 -9.06 -20.15
CA ASN A 524 3.11 -8.14 -19.79
C ASN A 524 3.71 -7.49 -21.03
N VAL A 525 4.26 -6.28 -20.89
CA VAL A 525 4.95 -5.64 -22.00
C VAL A 525 6.14 -6.49 -22.42
N GLU A 526 6.17 -6.84 -23.70
CA GLU A 526 7.25 -7.59 -24.34
C GLU A 526 8.24 -6.64 -24.99
N SER A 527 7.78 -5.68 -25.79
CA SER A 527 8.65 -4.69 -26.42
C SER A 527 8.05 -3.29 -26.42
N VAL A 528 8.95 -2.31 -26.41
CA VAL A 528 8.66 -0.88 -26.56
C VAL A 528 9.62 -0.26 -27.55
N GLN A 529 9.12 0.60 -28.41
CA GLN A 529 9.92 1.30 -29.41
C GLN A 529 9.40 2.73 -29.60
N ASP A 530 10.32 3.68 -29.70
CA ASP A 530 10.05 5.04 -30.18
C ASP A 530 10.65 5.22 -31.58
N ALA A 531 9.78 5.38 -32.58
CA ALA A 531 10.22 5.52 -33.96
C ALA A 531 10.93 6.86 -34.25
N VAL A 532 10.79 7.88 -33.38
CA VAL A 532 11.48 9.18 -33.57
C VAL A 532 12.92 9.11 -33.11
N SER A 533 13.19 8.64 -31.88
CA SER A 533 14.56 8.49 -31.38
C SER A 533 15.26 7.22 -31.87
N GLY A 534 14.50 6.23 -32.35
CA GLY A 534 14.99 4.89 -32.66
C GLY A 534 15.24 4.04 -31.41
N TRP A 535 14.92 4.54 -30.22
CA TRP A 535 15.09 3.80 -28.97
C TRP A 535 14.15 2.59 -28.90
N SER A 536 14.64 1.45 -28.42
CA SER A 536 13.83 0.28 -28.16
C SER A 536 14.34 -0.54 -26.98
N MET A 537 13.42 -1.22 -26.30
CA MET A 537 13.73 -2.26 -25.32
C MET A 537 12.76 -3.43 -25.46
N ARG A 538 13.25 -4.63 -25.17
CA ARG A 538 12.49 -5.88 -25.26
C ARG A 538 12.83 -6.83 -24.11
N THR A 539 11.82 -7.34 -23.42
CA THR A 539 11.96 -8.46 -22.49
C THR A 539 11.98 -9.77 -23.28
N LEU A 540 13.11 -10.48 -23.22
CA LEU A 540 13.35 -11.70 -24.00
C LEU A 540 12.89 -12.95 -23.26
N ALA A 541 12.96 -12.95 -21.93
CA ALA A 541 12.61 -14.10 -21.10
C ALA A 541 12.10 -13.68 -19.73
N ARG A 542 11.17 -14.49 -19.18
CA ARG A 542 10.63 -14.37 -17.82
C ARG A 542 10.66 -15.73 -17.12
N ASN A 543 10.80 -15.74 -15.81
CA ASN A 543 10.70 -16.96 -15.00
C ASN A 543 9.21 -17.40 -14.81
N SER A 544 8.99 -18.47 -14.05
CA SER A 544 7.64 -19.01 -13.77
C SER A 544 6.73 -18.10 -12.93
N GLU A 545 7.28 -17.04 -12.35
CA GLU A 545 6.56 -16.01 -11.57
C GLU A 545 6.51 -14.67 -12.32
N ASN A 546 6.72 -14.72 -13.64
CA ASN A 546 6.66 -13.60 -14.58
C ASN A 546 7.71 -12.49 -14.36
N ARG A 547 8.77 -12.74 -13.59
CA ARG A 547 9.89 -11.77 -13.45
C ARG A 547 10.81 -11.83 -14.65
N ALA A 548 11.20 -10.67 -15.18
CA ALA A 548 12.10 -10.57 -16.32
C ALA A 548 13.50 -11.13 -15.98
N THR A 549 13.98 -12.07 -16.77
CA THR A 549 15.30 -12.70 -16.59
C THR A 549 16.29 -12.29 -17.68
N GLN A 550 15.79 -11.80 -18.82
CA GLN A 550 16.59 -11.24 -19.89
C GLN A 550 15.86 -10.07 -20.54
N ILE A 551 16.57 -8.95 -20.71
CA ILE A 551 16.05 -7.73 -21.35
C ILE A 551 17.14 -7.22 -22.30
N ALA A 552 16.77 -6.84 -23.52
CA ALA A 552 17.68 -6.24 -24.49
C ALA A 552 17.22 -4.82 -24.86
N GLY A 553 18.18 -3.90 -24.97
CA GLY A 553 18.01 -2.57 -25.56
C GLY A 553 18.79 -2.44 -26.87
N ASN A 554 18.93 -1.23 -27.42
CA ASN A 554 19.64 -1.06 -28.69
C ASN A 554 21.15 -1.33 -28.56
N SER A 555 21.75 -0.96 -27.43
CA SER A 555 23.19 -1.15 -27.19
C SER A 555 23.55 -2.32 -26.30
N GLY A 556 22.64 -3.19 -25.88
CA GLY A 556 23.07 -4.30 -25.02
C GLY A 556 21.96 -5.15 -24.45
N GLN A 557 22.35 -6.10 -23.60
CA GLN A 557 21.47 -7.07 -22.99
C GLN A 557 21.78 -7.26 -21.50
N ALA A 558 20.74 -7.16 -20.67
CA ALA A 558 20.75 -7.53 -19.26
C ALA A 558 20.32 -8.99 -19.06
N SER A 559 20.98 -9.68 -18.12
CA SER A 559 20.57 -10.94 -17.53
C SER A 559 20.36 -10.75 -16.03
N ILE A 560 19.23 -11.22 -15.50
CA ILE A 560 18.79 -10.97 -14.13
C ILE A 560 18.49 -12.30 -13.43
N GLY A 561 19.07 -12.46 -12.24
CA GLY A 561 18.83 -13.59 -11.35
C GLY A 561 18.12 -13.15 -10.08
N TYR A 562 17.21 -13.99 -9.58
CA TYR A 562 16.44 -13.72 -8.37
C TYR A 562 16.73 -14.75 -7.27
N ASP A 563 16.63 -14.32 -6.02
CA ASP A 563 16.56 -15.26 -4.89
C ASP A 563 15.16 -15.85 -4.73
N GLU A 564 15.00 -16.76 -3.77
CA GLU A 564 13.75 -17.48 -3.51
C GLU A 564 12.64 -16.57 -2.94
N ARG A 565 12.96 -15.32 -2.53
CA ARG A 565 11.99 -14.28 -2.16
C ARG A 565 11.63 -13.37 -3.34
N GLY A 566 12.21 -13.60 -4.52
CA GLY A 566 11.96 -12.79 -5.72
C GLY A 566 12.74 -11.49 -5.79
N ARG A 567 13.77 -11.31 -4.95
CA ARG A 567 14.64 -10.12 -4.97
C ARG A 567 15.82 -10.34 -5.91
N VAL A 568 16.38 -9.27 -6.48
CA VAL A 568 17.49 -9.37 -7.43
C VAL A 568 18.74 -9.86 -6.70
N LYS A 569 19.24 -11.04 -7.07
CA LYS A 569 20.47 -11.62 -6.52
C LYS A 569 21.69 -11.35 -7.41
N SER A 570 21.47 -11.27 -8.72
CA SER A 570 22.54 -11.01 -9.68
C SER A 570 22.03 -10.19 -10.86
N PHE A 571 22.86 -9.27 -11.34
CA PHE A 571 22.60 -8.49 -12.55
C PHE A 571 23.85 -8.46 -13.42
N GLN A 572 23.70 -8.83 -14.69
CA GLN A 572 24.78 -8.75 -15.67
C GLN A 572 24.32 -7.96 -16.88
N TYR A 573 25.06 -6.93 -17.29
CA TYR A 573 24.77 -6.16 -18.49
C TYR A 573 25.91 -6.28 -19.50
N SER A 574 25.60 -6.78 -20.69
CA SER A 574 26.56 -6.96 -21.79
C SER A 574 26.30 -5.93 -22.88
N GLU A 575 27.30 -5.09 -23.14
CA GLU A 575 27.30 -4.03 -24.14
C GLU A 575 28.35 -4.37 -25.22
N PRO A 576 27.98 -4.69 -26.48
CA PRO A 576 28.93 -4.87 -27.55
C PRO A 576 29.58 -3.53 -27.95
N ALA A 577 30.75 -3.60 -28.61
CA ALA A 577 31.44 -2.42 -29.10
C ALA A 577 30.59 -1.69 -30.15
N SER A 578 30.41 -0.37 -29.97
CA SER A 578 29.67 0.50 -30.87
C SER A 578 30.32 1.88 -30.96
N SER A 579 29.98 2.69 -31.96
CA SER A 579 30.42 4.09 -31.98
C SER A 579 29.95 4.87 -30.76
N SER A 580 28.74 4.56 -30.25
CA SER A 580 28.11 5.23 -29.11
C SER A 580 28.85 5.03 -27.79
N ASN A 581 29.57 3.92 -27.62
CA ASN A 581 30.37 3.63 -26.42
C ASN A 581 31.89 3.75 -26.64
N GLY A 582 32.29 4.44 -27.71
CA GLY A 582 33.70 4.67 -28.03
C GLY A 582 34.44 3.43 -28.54
N GLY A 583 33.71 2.44 -29.08
CA GLY A 583 34.28 1.22 -29.64
C GLY A 583 34.67 0.18 -28.59
N LEU A 584 34.05 0.22 -27.41
CA LEU A 584 34.41 -0.65 -26.29
C LEU A 584 33.29 -1.64 -26.01
N ALA A 585 33.59 -2.94 -26.05
CA ALA A 585 32.70 -3.95 -25.51
C ALA A 585 32.87 -4.00 -23.99
N ARG A 586 31.77 -3.99 -23.24
CA ARG A 586 31.80 -3.98 -21.76
C ARG A 586 30.80 -4.97 -21.20
N VAL A 587 31.19 -5.64 -20.13
CA VAL A 587 30.28 -6.49 -19.35
C VAL A 587 30.37 -6.08 -17.90
N LEU A 588 29.26 -5.57 -17.35
CA LEU A 588 29.07 -5.35 -15.92
C LEU A 588 28.51 -6.64 -15.30
N ALA A 589 29.03 -7.04 -14.15
CA ALA A 589 28.45 -8.08 -13.30
C ALA A 589 28.31 -7.54 -11.88
N VAL A 590 27.12 -7.73 -11.29
CA VAL A 590 26.76 -7.25 -9.96
C VAL A 590 26.15 -8.40 -9.16
N ASP A 591 26.64 -8.60 -7.95
CA ASP A 591 26.12 -9.56 -6.99
C ASP A 591 25.51 -8.83 -5.79
N TYR A 592 24.31 -9.24 -5.40
CA TYR A 592 23.58 -8.70 -4.25
C TYR A 592 23.50 -9.74 -3.13
N ARG A 593 23.68 -9.29 -1.89
CA ARG A 593 23.43 -10.09 -0.70
C ARG A 593 22.48 -9.36 0.22
N TYR A 594 21.65 -10.12 0.91
CA TYR A 594 20.59 -9.57 1.75
C TYR A 594 20.76 -9.95 3.21
N GLY A 595 20.46 -8.98 4.08
CA GLY A 595 20.30 -9.21 5.51
C GLY A 595 19.03 -9.99 5.84
N PRO A 596 18.90 -10.47 7.09
CA PRO A 596 17.71 -11.19 7.55
C PRO A 596 16.41 -10.38 7.37
N ASP A 597 16.47 -9.09 7.65
CA ASP A 597 15.35 -8.13 7.59
C ASP A 597 14.83 -7.84 6.17
N GLY A 598 15.51 -8.38 5.15
CA GLY A 598 15.16 -8.18 3.76
C GLY A 598 16.00 -7.13 3.04
N SER A 599 16.76 -6.29 3.76
CA SER A 599 17.55 -5.20 3.20
C SER A 599 18.81 -5.70 2.49
N VAL A 600 19.32 -4.92 1.52
CA VAL A 600 20.60 -5.26 0.87
C VAL A 600 21.74 -5.04 1.86
N SER A 601 22.41 -6.14 2.23
CA SER A 601 23.58 -6.14 3.12
C SER A 601 24.89 -5.82 2.38
N SER A 602 24.99 -6.16 1.10
CA SER A 602 26.14 -5.82 0.26
C SER A 602 25.78 -5.88 -1.23
N ARG A 603 26.36 -4.99 -2.02
CA ARG A 603 26.47 -5.16 -3.48
C ARG A 603 27.93 -5.11 -3.89
N THR A 604 28.36 -6.01 -4.74
CA THR A 604 29.72 -6.00 -5.29
C THR A 604 29.65 -6.06 -6.79
N ALA A 605 30.44 -5.24 -7.48
CA ALA A 605 30.43 -5.18 -8.93
C ALA A 605 31.83 -5.26 -9.53
N GLN A 606 31.87 -5.84 -10.73
CA GLN A 606 33.06 -5.95 -11.55
C GLN A 606 32.71 -5.65 -13.01
N VAL A 607 33.68 -5.13 -13.76
CA VAL A 607 33.56 -4.85 -15.19
C VAL A 607 34.68 -5.55 -15.96
N SER A 608 34.31 -6.18 -17.07
CA SER A 608 35.24 -6.66 -18.11
C SER A 608 35.12 -5.77 -19.34
N THR A 609 36.24 -5.30 -19.88
CA THR A 609 36.28 -4.43 -21.07
C THR A 609 37.07 -5.13 -22.18
N ASN A 610 36.48 -5.25 -23.37
CA ASN A 610 37.06 -5.94 -24.53
C ASN A 610 37.55 -7.37 -24.22
N GLY A 611 36.83 -8.08 -23.35
CA GLY A 611 37.20 -9.44 -22.93
C GLY A 611 38.43 -9.51 -22.02
N ALA A 612 38.87 -8.38 -21.47
CA ALA A 612 39.95 -8.36 -20.48
C ALA A 612 39.51 -8.99 -19.14
N TRP A 613 40.49 -9.18 -18.26
CA TRP A 613 40.25 -9.64 -16.88
C TRP A 613 39.27 -8.71 -16.15
N TRP A 614 38.39 -9.33 -15.35
CA TRP A 614 37.42 -8.63 -14.52
C TRP A 614 38.11 -7.71 -13.53
N LYS A 615 37.66 -6.45 -13.48
CA LYS A 615 38.14 -5.44 -12.53
C LYS A 615 37.02 -5.01 -11.60
N PRO A 616 37.22 -4.99 -10.26
CA PRO A 616 36.25 -4.42 -9.35
C PRO A 616 36.08 -2.91 -9.59
N ILE A 617 34.88 -2.41 -9.33
CA ILE A 617 34.51 -0.99 -9.43
C ILE A 617 33.96 -0.47 -8.09
N SER A 618 33.99 0.84 -7.84
CA SER A 618 33.34 1.42 -6.65
C SER A 618 31.82 1.38 -6.76
N ASP A 619 31.17 1.52 -5.61
CA ASP A 619 29.75 1.85 -5.50
C ASP A 619 29.34 3.12 -6.26
N ALA A 620 30.21 4.14 -6.33
CA ALA A 620 29.92 5.36 -7.07
C ALA A 620 29.82 5.09 -8.58
N GLU A 621 30.77 4.31 -9.13
CA GLU A 621 30.74 3.90 -10.53
C GLU A 621 29.55 2.97 -10.82
N LEU A 622 29.32 1.98 -9.95
CA LEU A 622 28.17 1.08 -10.04
C LEU A 622 26.84 1.83 -10.01
N GLY A 623 26.71 2.86 -9.16
CA GLY A 623 25.52 3.71 -9.10
C GLY A 623 25.19 4.33 -10.45
N VAL A 624 26.18 4.84 -11.17
CA VAL A 624 25.98 5.41 -12.52
C VAL A 624 25.47 4.36 -13.51
N TRP A 625 26.05 3.16 -13.51
CA TRP A 625 25.58 2.07 -14.37
C TRP A 625 24.11 1.72 -14.12
N LEU A 626 23.75 1.51 -12.85
CA LEU A 626 22.39 1.13 -12.47
C LEU A 626 21.39 2.26 -12.73
N THR A 627 21.74 3.51 -12.43
CA THR A 627 20.88 4.67 -12.75
C THR A 627 20.68 4.82 -14.26
N ASN A 628 21.73 4.64 -15.06
CA ASN A 628 21.59 4.67 -16.52
C ASN A 628 20.65 3.56 -17.02
N TRP A 629 20.73 2.36 -16.46
CA TRP A 629 19.81 1.27 -16.77
C TRP A 629 18.36 1.63 -16.38
N GLU A 630 18.14 2.10 -15.15
CA GLU A 630 16.81 2.45 -14.63
C GLU A 630 16.15 3.62 -15.38
N LEU A 631 16.96 4.52 -15.94
CA LEU A 631 16.49 5.60 -16.82
C LEU A 631 16.35 5.18 -18.29
N GLY A 632 16.79 3.96 -18.65
CA GLY A 632 16.78 3.45 -20.02
C GLY A 632 17.77 4.16 -20.96
N ASN A 633 18.87 4.68 -20.43
CA ASN A 633 19.94 5.32 -21.22
C ASN A 633 20.63 4.31 -22.14
N ASP A 634 21.10 4.82 -23.28
CA ASP A 634 21.74 4.02 -24.31
C ASP A 634 22.94 4.83 -24.89
N PRO A 635 24.20 4.46 -24.60
CA PRO A 635 24.65 3.29 -23.84
C PRO A 635 24.37 3.40 -22.33
N VAL A 636 24.35 2.24 -21.66
CA VAL A 636 24.22 2.17 -20.19
C VAL A 636 25.57 2.44 -19.52
N ALA A 637 26.66 1.99 -20.14
CA ALA A 637 27.99 2.19 -19.62
C ALA A 637 28.37 3.67 -19.50
N PRO A 638 29.08 4.09 -18.43
CA PRO A 638 29.61 5.44 -18.32
C PRO A 638 30.69 5.72 -19.38
N PRO A 639 31.01 7.00 -19.62
CA PRO A 639 32.12 7.39 -20.49
C PRO A 639 33.46 6.72 -20.10
N ALA A 640 34.33 6.51 -21.09
CA ALA A 640 35.54 5.68 -20.96
C ALA A 640 36.58 6.18 -19.94
N ASN A 641 36.48 7.41 -19.44
CA ASN A 641 37.41 8.02 -18.49
C ASN A 641 37.04 7.81 -17.01
N LEU A 642 35.94 7.10 -16.71
CA LEU A 642 35.47 6.85 -15.34
C LEU A 642 35.76 5.43 -14.84
N THR A 643 36.88 4.81 -15.24
CA THR A 643 37.20 3.45 -14.81
C THR A 643 37.98 3.43 -13.48
N GLY A 644 37.32 2.99 -12.40
CA GLY A 644 38.00 2.40 -11.25
C GLY A 644 38.44 3.34 -10.13
N LEU A 645 37.54 4.15 -9.59
CA LEU A 645 37.72 4.63 -8.21
C LEU A 645 37.23 3.51 -7.28
N GLN A 646 37.96 3.20 -6.20
CA GLN A 646 37.48 2.42 -5.05
C GLN A 646 36.98 3.43 -4.00
N SER A 647 35.89 3.13 -3.31
CA SER A 647 35.43 3.90 -2.16
C SER A 647 35.45 2.98 -0.94
N ASP A 648 36.04 3.46 0.15
CA ASP A 648 36.08 2.76 1.44
C ASP A 648 34.91 3.16 2.34
N ALA A 649 33.87 3.80 1.80
CA ALA A 649 32.72 4.29 2.56
C ALA A 649 31.64 3.19 2.73
N PRO A 650 31.04 3.04 3.92
CA PRO A 650 29.92 2.12 4.13
C PRO A 650 28.69 2.64 3.38
N ALA A 651 28.36 2.00 2.25
CA ALA A 651 27.25 2.39 1.38
C ALA A 651 25.92 1.82 1.87
N PHE A 652 24.90 2.67 2.00
CA PHE A 652 23.51 2.26 1.90
C PHE A 652 23.25 1.80 0.46
N VAL A 653 22.70 0.58 0.30
CA VAL A 653 22.50 -0.06 -0.99
C VAL A 653 21.00 -0.22 -1.27
N PRO A 654 20.41 0.54 -2.22
CA PRO A 654 19.04 0.28 -2.66
C PRO A 654 18.94 -1.00 -3.50
N ASP A 655 17.76 -1.61 -3.50
CA ASP A 655 17.39 -2.66 -4.44
C ASP A 655 17.33 -2.12 -5.88
N MET A 656 17.79 -2.91 -6.85
CA MET A 656 17.76 -2.53 -8.26
C MET A 656 16.36 -2.69 -8.86
N CYS A 657 15.91 -1.68 -9.60
CA CYS A 657 14.66 -1.75 -10.34
C CYS A 657 14.85 -2.25 -11.78
N VAL A 658 14.39 -3.47 -12.06
CA VAL A 658 14.67 -4.16 -13.34
C VAL A 658 14.01 -3.50 -14.56
N GLU A 659 12.75 -3.06 -14.43
CA GLU A 659 11.96 -2.51 -15.54
C GLU A 659 11.60 -1.02 -15.36
N CYS A 660 12.32 -0.28 -14.51
CA CYS A 660 12.02 1.14 -14.23
C CYS A 660 12.09 2.05 -15.45
N TYR A 661 12.88 1.70 -16.47
CA TYR A 661 12.96 2.42 -17.73
C TYR A 661 11.59 2.56 -18.40
N MET A 662 10.66 1.63 -18.14
CA MET A 662 9.30 1.71 -18.63
C MET A 662 8.62 2.96 -18.09
N ALA A 663 8.59 3.13 -16.77
CA ALA A 663 7.93 4.25 -16.11
C ALA A 663 8.52 5.61 -16.53
N TRP A 664 9.84 5.71 -16.63
CA TRP A 664 10.52 6.98 -16.88
C TRP A 664 10.66 7.34 -18.36
N LYS A 665 10.86 6.35 -19.23
CA LYS A 665 11.21 6.57 -20.64
C LYS A 665 10.20 6.06 -21.64
N ALA A 666 9.51 4.96 -21.39
CA ALA A 666 8.52 4.45 -22.35
C ALA A 666 7.14 5.08 -22.13
N LEU A 667 6.70 5.25 -20.88
CA LEU A 667 5.32 5.61 -20.59
C LEU A 667 5.06 7.12 -20.62
N PRO A 668 3.99 7.60 -21.30
CA PRO A 668 3.66 9.02 -21.33
C PRO A 668 3.47 9.65 -19.95
N THR A 669 2.99 8.88 -18.98
CA THR A 669 2.73 9.35 -17.61
C THR A 669 3.98 9.92 -16.93
N GLY A 670 5.06 9.14 -16.89
CA GLY A 670 6.31 9.57 -16.25
C GLY A 670 6.98 10.72 -17.00
N LYS A 671 6.64 10.98 -18.27
CA LYS A 671 7.20 12.11 -19.03
C LYS A 671 6.42 13.39 -18.91
N LEU A 672 5.11 13.31 -19.17
CA LEU A 672 4.22 14.47 -19.15
C LEU A 672 4.07 15.02 -17.75
N PHE A 673 4.09 14.12 -16.77
CA PHE A 673 3.85 14.45 -15.38
C PHE A 673 5.05 14.14 -14.50
N GLY A 674 6.16 13.60 -15.00
CA GLY A 674 7.33 13.25 -14.17
C GLY A 674 7.91 14.39 -13.35
N HIS A 675 7.81 15.63 -13.83
CA HIS A 675 8.21 16.80 -13.02
C HIS A 675 7.13 17.17 -11.98
N GLU A 676 5.85 16.97 -12.31
CA GLU A 676 4.73 17.17 -11.38
C GLU A 676 4.65 16.03 -10.34
N LEU A 677 5.15 14.85 -10.70
CA LEU A 677 5.17 13.61 -9.91
C LEU A 677 6.50 13.42 -9.17
N GLY A 678 7.65 13.81 -9.72
CA GLY A 678 8.98 13.50 -9.17
C GLY A 678 9.33 14.23 -7.88
N GLU A 679 8.74 15.39 -7.62
CA GLU A 679 8.89 16.11 -6.34
C GLU A 679 7.88 15.62 -5.28
N THR A 680 7.03 14.66 -5.65
CA THR A 680 5.62 14.72 -5.28
C THR A 680 4.91 13.41 -5.70
N LEU A 681 5.55 12.25 -5.53
CA LEU A 681 4.88 10.98 -5.82
C LEU A 681 3.99 10.62 -4.64
N PRO A 682 2.71 10.30 -4.88
CA PRO A 682 1.95 9.50 -3.93
C PRO A 682 2.60 8.12 -3.82
N ALA A 683 2.56 7.51 -2.65
CA ALA A 683 2.94 6.10 -2.54
C ALA A 683 2.06 5.23 -3.46
N TRP A 684 2.54 4.05 -3.83
CA TRP A 684 1.77 3.07 -4.59
C TRP A 684 0.37 2.90 -3.94
N ARG A 685 -0.70 3.14 -4.72
CA ARG A 685 -2.14 3.16 -4.32
C ARG A 685 -2.70 4.45 -3.71
N GLU A 686 -1.98 5.56 -3.72
CA GLU A 686 -2.55 6.87 -3.36
C GLU A 686 -3.15 7.58 -4.59
N ALA A 687 -4.37 8.12 -4.48
CA ALA A 687 -5.06 8.81 -5.57
C ALA A 687 -4.72 10.31 -5.60
N THR A 688 -4.06 10.79 -6.66
CA THR A 688 -3.82 12.22 -6.94
C THR A 688 -4.96 12.87 -7.70
N GLU A 689 -4.93 14.22 -7.79
CA GLU A 689 -5.73 15.00 -8.76
C GLU A 689 -5.59 14.44 -10.19
N LEU A 690 -4.47 13.76 -10.46
CA LEU A 690 -4.20 12.96 -11.65
C LEU A 690 -4.12 11.47 -11.29
N MET A 691 -5.11 10.67 -11.67
CA MET A 691 -5.00 9.22 -11.51
C MET A 691 -4.04 8.66 -12.56
N VAL A 692 -2.97 8.06 -12.06
CA VAL A 692 -2.03 7.26 -12.84
C VAL A 692 -2.46 5.80 -12.70
N SER A 693 -2.96 5.17 -13.76
CA SER A 693 -2.88 3.71 -13.77
C SER A 693 -1.45 3.30 -14.01
N ASP A 694 -0.95 2.47 -13.12
CA ASP A 694 0.14 1.55 -13.46
C ASP A 694 -0.24 0.79 -14.74
N GLN A 695 0.77 0.51 -15.56
CA GLN A 695 0.68 -0.11 -16.89
C GLN A 695 0.25 0.81 -18.05
N ALA A 696 1.03 1.87 -18.27
CA ALA A 696 1.19 2.47 -19.60
C ALA A 696 0.06 3.33 -20.15
N GLN A 697 -1.01 3.60 -19.41
CA GLN A 697 -2.09 4.42 -19.95
C GLN A 697 -1.82 5.90 -19.72
N VAL A 698 -2.34 6.74 -20.61
CA VAL A 698 -2.32 8.19 -20.39
C VAL A 698 -3.10 8.50 -19.11
N PRO A 699 -2.57 9.32 -18.19
CA PRO A 699 -3.25 9.66 -16.94
C PRO A 699 -4.62 10.27 -17.19
N HIS A 700 -5.53 10.07 -16.24
CA HIS A 700 -6.82 10.75 -16.24
C HIS A 700 -7.01 11.45 -14.89
N PRO A 701 -7.26 12.75 -14.86
CA PRO A 701 -7.47 13.46 -13.63
C PRO A 701 -8.75 13.08 -12.93
N VAL A 702 -8.73 13.09 -11.62
CA VAL A 702 -9.92 13.16 -10.79
C VAL A 702 -9.52 14.03 -9.61
N LEU A 703 -10.13 15.20 -9.47
CA LEU A 703 -10.06 15.90 -8.18
C LEU A 703 -10.69 14.94 -7.16
N VAL A 704 -10.00 14.59 -6.09
CA VAL A 704 -10.53 13.65 -5.09
C VAL A 704 -10.78 14.43 -3.81
N PRO A 705 -11.97 14.36 -3.19
CA PRO A 705 -12.10 14.80 -1.80
C PRO A 705 -11.08 14.03 -0.98
N ASP A 706 -10.39 14.67 -0.03
CA ASP A 706 -9.50 13.99 0.92
C ASP A 706 -10.13 12.68 1.46
N LEU A 707 -9.70 11.54 0.90
CA LEU A 707 -10.07 10.18 1.30
C LEU A 707 -8.80 9.47 1.78
N THR A 708 -8.18 10.11 2.77
CA THR A 708 -7.45 9.50 3.89
C THR A 708 -6.26 8.56 3.57
N SER A 709 -5.07 9.18 3.43
CA SER A 709 -3.93 8.96 4.37
C SER A 709 -3.41 10.30 4.97
N SER A 710 -4.35 11.14 5.44
CA SER A 710 -4.23 12.35 6.30
C SER A 710 -3.01 13.23 6.02
N ALA A 711 -3.20 14.21 5.14
CA ALA A 711 -2.34 15.38 4.95
C ALA A 711 -1.01 15.20 4.20
N LYS A 712 -0.82 14.17 3.37
CA LYS A 712 0.46 13.99 2.65
C LYS A 712 0.76 14.96 1.50
N ARG A 713 -0.01 16.05 1.44
CA ARG A 713 0.48 17.37 1.04
C ARG A 713 -0.53 18.39 1.53
N SER A 714 -0.18 19.26 2.47
CA SER A 714 -0.85 20.56 2.58
C SER A 714 -0.62 21.45 1.32
N THR A 715 -0.27 20.87 0.16
CA THR A 715 0.75 21.45 -0.72
C THR A 715 0.81 20.84 -2.13
N LEU A 716 -0.31 20.55 -2.80
CA LEU A 716 -0.20 20.59 -4.27
C LEU A 716 0.04 22.04 -4.77
N TYR A 717 -0.09 23.04 -3.87
CA TYR A 717 -0.15 24.46 -4.23
C TYR A 717 0.78 25.45 -3.51
N SER A 718 1.54 25.12 -2.45
CA SER A 718 2.50 26.12 -1.94
C SER A 718 3.78 26.23 -2.78
N SER A 719 4.10 25.23 -3.62
CA SER A 719 5.31 25.24 -4.47
C SER A 719 5.10 25.76 -5.90
N LEU A 720 3.86 26.05 -6.32
CA LEU A 720 3.61 26.77 -7.58
C LEU A 720 4.09 28.24 -7.54
N PHE A 721 4.54 28.74 -6.38
CA PHE A 721 5.19 30.05 -6.22
C PHE A 721 6.43 29.94 -5.32
N LYS A 722 7.63 30.08 -5.91
CA LYS A 722 8.94 29.93 -5.25
C LYS A 722 9.13 30.85 -4.03
N GLY A 723 9.70 30.26 -2.97
CA GLY A 723 10.44 31.00 -1.95
C GLY A 723 11.05 30.12 -0.86
N GLY A 724 12.27 29.63 -1.08
CA GLY A 724 13.29 29.40 -0.04
C GLY A 724 13.09 28.30 1.00
N SER A 725 14.06 27.36 1.03
CA SER A 725 14.57 26.62 2.21
C SER A 725 13.59 25.91 3.15
N GLY A 726 13.80 24.60 3.31
CA GLY A 726 13.62 23.92 4.58
C GLY A 726 12.43 22.96 4.67
N ASP A 727 12.77 21.71 4.99
CA ASP A 727 12.01 20.76 5.82
C ASP A 727 10.51 20.60 5.54
N GLY A 728 10.20 19.63 4.69
CA GLY A 728 8.92 18.92 4.66
C GLY A 728 9.08 17.52 5.25
N GLY A 729 9.17 17.40 6.57
CA GLY A 729 8.97 16.13 7.25
C GLY A 729 7.51 15.71 7.19
N MET A 730 7.23 14.45 6.84
CA MET A 730 6.18 13.59 7.41
C MET A 730 6.24 12.19 6.78
N VAL A 731 5.98 11.20 7.63
CA VAL A 731 6.25 9.77 7.51
C VAL A 731 5.39 9.05 6.46
N LYS A 732 6.04 8.09 5.79
CA LYS A 732 5.55 7.11 4.82
C LYS A 732 4.46 6.20 5.39
N CYS A 733 3.42 5.94 4.58
CA CYS A 733 2.68 4.68 4.66
C CYS A 733 3.33 3.73 3.65
N GLY A 734 3.98 2.68 4.14
CA GLY A 734 4.71 1.71 3.31
C GLY A 734 6.05 1.37 3.95
N SER A 735 6.10 0.18 4.55
CA SER A 735 7.23 -0.50 5.19
C SER A 735 8.66 -0.11 4.72
N SER A 736 9.41 0.64 5.53
CA SER A 736 10.88 0.51 5.73
C SER A 736 11.35 1.49 6.82
N GLY A 737 12.12 1.03 7.81
CA GLY A 737 12.45 1.80 9.02
C GLY A 737 13.56 2.88 8.92
N ASN A 738 13.41 3.92 9.73
CA ASN A 738 14.34 4.36 10.78
C ASN A 738 15.63 5.15 10.57
N ASN A 739 16.03 5.55 9.37
CA ASN A 739 17.24 6.39 9.25
C ASN A 739 17.03 7.73 8.53
N GLU A 740 15.80 8.09 8.18
CA GLU A 740 15.57 9.10 7.14
C GLU A 740 15.59 10.56 7.64
N TRP A 741 15.17 10.86 8.88
CA TRP A 741 15.06 12.26 9.32
C TRP A 741 16.42 12.95 9.48
N ARG A 742 17.41 12.22 10.02
CA ARG A 742 18.76 12.73 10.24
C ARG A 742 19.55 12.82 8.93
N GLU A 743 19.28 11.89 8.01
CA GLU A 743 19.79 11.92 6.65
C GLU A 743 19.38 13.18 5.90
N THR A 744 18.07 13.46 5.91
CA THR A 744 17.49 14.60 5.19
C THR A 744 18.00 15.93 5.75
N TYR A 745 18.06 16.08 7.08
CA TYR A 745 18.58 17.28 7.74
C TYR A 745 20.05 17.53 7.38
N CYS A 746 20.89 16.50 7.48
CA CYS A 746 22.30 16.64 7.18
C CYS A 746 22.54 16.85 5.67
N HIS A 747 21.73 16.23 4.81
CA HIS A 747 21.90 16.30 3.36
C HIS A 747 21.52 17.69 2.85
N ALA A 748 20.47 18.30 3.41
CA ALA A 748 20.11 19.68 3.10
C ALA A 748 21.27 20.66 3.42
N ARG A 749 21.98 20.42 4.53
CA ARG A 749 23.17 21.20 4.91
C ARG A 749 24.34 20.94 3.96
N TYR A 750 24.57 19.68 3.60
CA TYR A 750 25.57 19.27 2.60
C TYR A 750 25.36 19.96 1.25
N GLU A 751 24.12 20.02 0.75
CA GLU A 751 23.81 20.66 -0.54
C GLU A 751 24.07 22.17 -0.53
N VAL A 752 23.81 22.84 0.60
CA VAL A 752 24.14 24.26 0.78
C VAL A 752 25.65 24.46 0.77
N ASP A 753 26.40 23.60 1.46
CA ASP A 753 27.85 23.67 1.51
C ASP A 753 28.48 23.34 0.15
N MET A 754 27.93 22.36 -0.59
CA MET A 754 28.35 22.02 -1.95
C MET A 754 28.14 23.18 -2.93
N LYS A 755 26.97 23.84 -2.88
CA LYS A 755 26.70 25.04 -3.70
C LYS A 755 27.63 26.20 -3.34
N ARG A 756 27.97 26.35 -2.06
CA ARG A 756 28.97 27.33 -1.61
C ARG A 756 30.36 26.99 -2.17
N CYS A 757 30.76 25.72 -2.18
CA CYS A 757 32.02 25.29 -2.77
C CYS A 757 32.07 25.52 -4.29
N ASP A 758 30.95 25.34 -5.01
CA ASP A 758 30.86 25.60 -6.44
C ASP A 758 30.92 27.10 -6.78
N ASN A 759 30.26 27.96 -5.99
CA ASN A 759 30.21 29.39 -6.26
C ASN A 759 31.50 30.15 -5.87
N PHE A 760 32.31 29.62 -4.96
CA PHE A 760 33.54 30.29 -4.48
C PHE A 760 34.84 29.62 -4.93
N ALA A 761 34.79 28.70 -5.91
CA ALA A 761 35.94 27.93 -6.39
C ALA A 761 37.17 28.79 -6.80
N TYR A 762 36.94 29.99 -7.36
CA TYR A 762 38.01 30.90 -7.78
C TYR A 762 38.72 31.58 -6.59
N VAL A 763 38.01 31.81 -5.49
CA VAL A 763 38.53 32.50 -4.28
C VAL A 763 39.24 31.53 -3.34
N MET A 764 39.02 30.21 -3.50
CA MET A 764 39.56 29.15 -2.64
C MET A 764 40.76 28.39 -3.23
N GLY A 765 41.42 28.91 -4.27
CA GLY A 765 42.61 28.27 -4.87
C GLY A 765 42.32 27.29 -6.01
N GLY A 766 41.19 27.46 -6.72
CA GLY A 766 40.84 26.68 -7.91
C GLY A 766 40.28 25.29 -7.61
N GLU A 767 40.36 24.37 -8.59
CA GLU A 767 39.73 23.03 -8.53
C GLU A 767 40.18 22.20 -7.31
N ARG A 768 41.42 22.39 -6.83
CA ARG A 768 41.92 21.69 -5.64
C ARG A 768 41.27 22.20 -4.35
N GLY A 769 41.07 23.51 -4.22
CA GLY A 769 40.39 24.10 -3.07
C GLY A 769 38.89 23.85 -3.07
N LYS A 770 38.30 23.80 -4.27
CA LYS A 770 36.93 23.34 -4.48
C LYS A 770 36.76 21.89 -4.03
N ALA A 771 37.67 21.00 -4.41
CA ALA A 771 37.64 19.60 -3.98
C ALA A 771 37.78 19.46 -2.45
N LEU A 772 38.69 20.21 -1.82
CA LEU A 772 38.87 20.19 -0.36
C LEU A 772 37.64 20.76 0.39
N CYS A 773 37.02 21.82 -0.16
CA CYS A 773 35.79 22.39 0.36
C CYS A 773 34.64 21.38 0.31
N LYS A 774 34.47 20.70 -0.83
CA LYS A 774 33.45 19.65 -1.00
C LYS A 774 33.69 18.45 -0.09
N GLN A 775 34.96 18.13 0.17
CA GLN A 775 35.35 17.10 1.11
C GLN A 775 35.05 17.48 2.56
N ASN A 776 35.30 18.73 2.97
CA ASN A 776 34.93 19.21 4.31
C ASN A 776 33.41 19.32 4.48
N ALA A 777 32.69 19.80 3.48
CA ALA A 777 31.23 19.77 3.44
C ALA A 777 30.70 18.34 3.63
N TRP A 778 31.36 17.36 3.01
CA TRP A 778 31.04 15.95 3.17
C TRP A 778 31.39 15.41 4.57
N ASN A 779 32.51 15.80 5.16
CA ASN A 779 32.87 15.39 6.52
C ASN A 779 31.89 15.97 7.56
N ASP A 780 31.51 17.24 7.42
CA ASP A 780 30.50 17.89 8.27
C ASP A 780 29.11 17.22 8.09
N TYR A 781 28.82 16.74 6.88
CA TYR A 781 27.63 15.92 6.59
C TYR A 781 27.66 14.57 7.32
N GLN A 782 28.82 13.88 7.34
CA GLN A 782 29.00 12.61 8.06
C GLN A 782 28.89 12.78 9.58
N GLU A 783 29.54 13.81 10.14
CA GLU A 783 29.51 14.11 11.59
C GLU A 783 28.09 14.46 12.04
N CYS A 784 27.35 15.22 11.23
CA CYS A 784 25.93 15.52 11.45
C CYS A 784 25.07 14.25 11.51
N ARG A 785 25.34 13.27 10.64
CA ARG A 785 24.63 11.98 10.59
C ARG A 785 25.04 11.00 11.69
N GLY A 786 26.10 11.32 12.44
CA GLY A 786 26.56 10.56 13.60
C GLY A 786 27.68 9.56 13.30
N HIS A 787 28.46 9.82 12.25
CA HIS A 787 29.67 9.09 11.90
C HIS A 787 30.94 9.87 12.20
#